data_AF-A0A4Y9RXC5-F1
#
_entry.id   AF-A0A4Y9RXC5-F1
#
_cell.length_a   1.000
_cell.length_b   1.000
_cell.length_c   1.000
_cell.angle_alpha   90.00
_cell.angle_beta   90.00
_cell.angle_gamma   90.00
#
_symmetry.space_group_name_H-M   'P 1'
#
loop_
_entity.id
_entity.type
_entity.pdbx_description
1 polymer ?
#
loop_
_entity_poly.entity_id
_entity_poly.type
_entity_poly.pdbx_seq_one_letter_code
_entity_poly.pdbx_strand_id
1 'polypeptide(L)'
;MPVHARGLSRTTEEPLPENGSKPLTGQEAQGGPPGSVLILRVPGRESASNAHRLAKTAEDAGFRVLLAPYWPDGEAAWNNERTLLDLDIGSAPRLSAFAFQQRFGFDLDLIDLSLHLFATEPPSPDTILPETVWKQKLRGVAAIAIDLITHSGADTIFVPHGAEVISRILAVAATALERKLLFWESGFFPGYLYLDSQAPHFFRGKAHIDALPAPLAASTKARQFKAAWLGSRQSKYPQNDTNLETLEKWADADPRPILFLAGQVPTDANAVVHLKDEENLDELYQAILQHVPDSWRILYKPHPLTPRDPLADVALAPDRFLRLDVDLHDALTACKAVLVHSSNVGLEALLYGKPVLTLGRPIYEGRGLTTHLEQVNRLSGVLTDSGGLLLATEEAVLSFLDLLLDEALIADGDAVALQQRIRRTAPGAPQEPRKAWYGASVQALAEAACTMKASLEKHHRIDNALHNLTDEHRQVLERRIGKEALELHRFGGPPVPRIRYVAPPLPDLDAYLDTPARYLTIRLEDCIDPLNALDTNAEVQVFRVPTTQATPGDAVHVFQKEDIEALARQCGKIASIVGFDDAEFAHADNAVSWVVVFSAKAVVLPETGTAKFRPWTIPLDAFNLADDPRPRHDGFLGVIDATRHPLFGPFINVPSGVWQVCWRRPAASYVHRLARSVSSFMGTNALLAQVEWVEHINGEASTTAQGSFEAGLLTATAQRGAQYEFRFLLPPSSKLTSKVFSGFNGITLRQISR
;
A
#
# COMPACT_ATOMS: atom_id res chain seq x y z
N MET A 1 30.01 5.47 12.43
CA MET A 1 30.85 5.05 13.57
C MET A 1 29.94 4.84 14.78
N PRO A 2 30.05 3.73 15.54
CA PRO A 2 29.07 3.39 16.58
C PRO A 2 29.53 3.79 18.00
N VAL A 3 28.89 4.81 18.59
CA VAL A 3 29.08 5.35 19.96
C VAL A 3 27.76 6.06 20.34
N HIS A 4 27.09 5.90 21.48
CA HIS A 4 27.22 5.04 22.66
C HIS A 4 25.81 4.67 23.17
N ALA A 5 25.62 3.52 23.84
CA ALA A 5 24.55 3.34 24.81
C ALA A 5 25.11 3.53 26.23
N ARG A 6 24.44 4.33 27.09
CA ARG A 6 24.77 4.44 28.51
C ARG A 6 23.83 3.55 29.33
N GLY A 7 24.39 2.68 30.17
CA GLY A 7 23.63 1.75 30.99
C GLY A 7 23.35 2.24 32.41
N LEU A 8 22.69 1.39 33.19
CA LEU A 8 22.55 1.52 34.64
C LEU A 8 22.99 0.23 35.35
N SER A 9 23.99 0.41 36.20
CA SER A 9 24.46 -0.39 37.35
C SER A 9 24.15 -1.89 37.47
N ARG A 10 25.22 -2.70 37.56
CA ARG A 10 25.20 -4.04 38.20
C ARG A 10 25.34 -3.90 39.71
N THR A 11 24.67 -4.76 40.48
CA THR A 11 25.15 -5.16 41.82
C THR A 11 25.08 -6.68 41.99
N THR A 12 26.22 -7.25 42.40
CA THR A 12 26.45 -8.53 43.10
C THR A 12 25.90 -9.85 42.53
N GLU A 13 26.81 -10.78 42.29
CA GLU A 13 26.60 -12.17 41.90
C GLU A 13 26.33 -13.07 43.12
N GLU A 14 25.44 -14.05 43.00
CA GLU A 14 25.49 -15.33 43.72
C GLU A 14 25.21 -16.47 42.73
N PRO A 15 25.80 -17.67 42.90
CA PRO A 15 25.82 -18.70 41.87
C PRO A 15 24.55 -19.58 41.84
N LEU A 16 24.01 -19.81 40.64
CA LEU A 16 22.96 -20.79 40.40
C LEU A 16 23.54 -22.23 40.42
N PRO A 17 22.87 -23.21 41.07
CA PRO A 17 23.30 -24.60 41.03
C PRO A 17 22.88 -25.28 39.72
N GLU A 18 23.82 -26.01 39.11
CA GLU A 18 23.49 -27.00 38.08
C GLU A 18 22.59 -28.09 38.69
N ASN A 19 21.56 -28.51 37.95
CA ASN A 19 20.92 -29.81 38.21
C ASN A 19 20.40 -30.42 36.90
N GLY A 20 20.70 -31.71 36.73
CA GLY A 20 20.65 -32.37 35.43
C GLY A 20 19.24 -32.61 34.87
N SER A 21 19.09 -32.38 33.58
CA SER A 21 17.92 -32.75 32.79
C SER A 21 17.78 -34.28 32.69
N LYS A 22 16.81 -34.84 33.41
CA LYS A 22 16.24 -36.17 33.08
C LYS A 22 15.12 -36.01 32.04
N PRO A 23 14.98 -36.93 31.08
CA PRO A 23 13.88 -36.90 30.12
C PRO A 23 12.56 -37.21 30.83
N LEU A 24 11.56 -36.34 30.64
CA LEU A 24 10.20 -36.58 31.11
C LEU A 24 9.52 -37.63 30.23
N THR A 25 9.38 -38.85 30.77
CA THR A 25 8.51 -39.88 30.22
C THR A 25 7.06 -39.40 30.24
N GLY A 26 6.31 -39.65 29.16
CA GLY A 26 4.96 -39.10 29.01
C GLY A 26 3.95 -39.66 30.02
N GLN A 27 3.24 -38.75 30.69
CA GLN A 27 1.90 -38.98 31.21
C GLN A 27 1.13 -37.64 31.28
N GLU A 28 -0.02 -37.62 30.60
CA GLU A 28 -1.21 -36.81 30.85
C GLU A 28 -1.05 -35.35 31.35
N ALA A 29 -1.09 -34.42 30.40
CA ALA A 29 -1.56 -33.05 30.63
C ALA A 29 -2.91 -32.84 29.93
N GLN A 30 -4.01 -33.28 30.57
CA GLN A 30 -5.36 -32.78 30.27
C GLN A 30 -5.72 -31.68 31.27
N GLY A 31 -6.56 -30.70 30.89
CA GLY A 31 -7.22 -29.82 31.86
C GLY A 31 -7.10 -28.31 31.66
N GLY A 32 -7.06 -27.82 30.43
CA GLY A 32 -7.43 -26.43 30.11
C GLY A 32 -8.51 -26.43 29.02
N PRO A 33 -9.49 -25.51 29.04
CA PRO A 33 -10.34 -25.32 27.87
C PRO A 33 -9.44 -24.96 26.67
N PRO A 34 -9.72 -25.45 25.46
CA PRO A 34 -8.93 -25.08 24.28
C PRO A 34 -8.92 -23.56 24.08
N GLY A 35 -7.84 -23.06 23.49
CA GLY A 35 -7.69 -21.64 23.18
C GLY A 35 -8.74 -21.12 22.21
N SER A 36 -8.62 -19.86 21.83
CA SER A 36 -9.45 -19.32 20.74
C SER A 36 -8.59 -18.88 19.56
N VAL A 37 -9.09 -19.18 18.37
CA VAL A 37 -8.39 -18.96 17.11
C VAL A 37 -9.11 -17.92 16.30
N LEU A 38 -8.36 -17.01 15.68
CA LEU A 38 -8.89 -16.10 14.66
C LEU A 38 -8.38 -16.56 13.29
N ILE A 39 -9.28 -16.96 12.41
CA ILE A 39 -8.98 -17.35 11.03
C ILE A 39 -9.32 -16.18 10.12
N LEU A 40 -8.29 -15.50 9.63
CA LEU A 40 -8.46 -14.49 8.59
C LEU A 40 -8.48 -15.17 7.21
N ARG A 41 -9.28 -14.66 6.28
CA ARG A 41 -9.34 -15.14 4.89
C ARG A 41 -9.37 -14.00 3.88
N VAL A 42 -8.77 -14.22 2.71
CA VAL A 42 -8.95 -13.33 1.56
C VAL A 42 -10.36 -13.52 0.98
N PRO A 43 -10.88 -12.56 0.20
CA PRO A 43 -12.12 -12.74 -0.55
C PRO A 43 -12.06 -13.89 -1.56
N GLY A 44 -13.20 -14.52 -1.82
CA GLY A 44 -13.40 -15.46 -2.91
C GLY A 44 -13.56 -16.93 -2.49
N ARG A 45 -14.32 -17.67 -3.31
CA ARG A 45 -14.79 -19.04 -3.07
C ARG A 45 -13.74 -20.04 -2.57
N GLU A 46 -12.55 -20.07 -3.16
CA GLU A 46 -11.51 -21.03 -2.75
C GLU A 46 -11.03 -20.72 -1.33
N SER A 47 -10.79 -19.45 -1.01
CA SER A 47 -10.37 -19.03 0.33
C SER A 47 -11.48 -19.23 1.36
N ALA A 48 -12.74 -18.94 1.02
CA ALA A 48 -13.90 -19.24 1.88
C ALA A 48 -14.01 -20.74 2.19
N SER A 49 -13.96 -21.59 1.15
CA SER A 49 -13.97 -23.06 1.30
C SER A 49 -12.84 -23.55 2.20
N ASN A 50 -11.60 -23.11 1.95
CA ASN A 50 -10.44 -23.53 2.73
C ASN A 50 -10.46 -23.03 4.17
N ALA A 51 -10.89 -21.78 4.40
CA ALA A 51 -11.04 -21.23 5.74
C ALA A 51 -12.12 -22.00 6.54
N HIS A 52 -13.20 -22.46 5.90
CA HIS A 52 -14.19 -23.33 6.53
C HIS A 52 -13.64 -24.72 6.86
N ARG A 53 -12.81 -25.31 5.99
CA ARG A 53 -12.12 -26.59 6.29
C ARG A 53 -11.17 -26.45 7.47
N LEU A 54 -10.43 -25.33 7.55
CA LEU A 54 -9.56 -25.01 8.69
C LEU A 54 -10.38 -24.77 9.97
N ALA A 55 -11.46 -23.98 9.89
CA ALA A 55 -12.36 -23.69 11.00
C ALA A 55 -12.97 -24.97 11.55
N LYS A 56 -13.48 -25.86 10.68
CA LYS A 56 -14.02 -27.15 11.10
C LYS A 56 -12.98 -28.01 11.82
N THR A 57 -11.77 -28.09 11.26
CA THR A 57 -10.65 -28.82 11.87
C THR A 57 -10.24 -28.21 13.23
N ALA A 58 -10.36 -26.90 13.39
CA ALA A 58 -10.10 -26.20 14.65
C ALA A 58 -11.21 -26.42 15.70
N GLU A 59 -12.48 -26.45 15.31
CA GLU A 59 -13.61 -26.83 16.18
C GLU A 59 -13.50 -28.29 16.64
N ASP A 60 -13.11 -29.20 15.74
CA ASP A 60 -12.89 -30.62 16.06
C ASP A 60 -11.65 -30.82 16.96
N ALA A 61 -10.67 -29.92 16.86
CA ALA A 61 -9.59 -29.75 17.83
C ALA A 61 -10.01 -29.03 19.14
N GLY A 62 -11.28 -28.66 19.26
CA GLY A 62 -11.91 -28.06 20.43
C GLY A 62 -11.76 -26.55 20.56
N PHE A 63 -11.02 -25.88 19.67
CA PHE A 63 -10.79 -24.43 19.74
C PHE A 63 -12.09 -23.66 19.49
N ARG A 64 -12.27 -22.54 20.20
CA ARG A 64 -13.31 -21.57 19.85
C ARG A 64 -12.85 -20.81 18.61
N VAL A 65 -13.54 -21.01 17.48
CA VAL A 65 -13.22 -20.34 16.21
C VAL A 65 -13.94 -19.01 16.08
N LEU A 66 -13.18 -18.00 15.66
CA LEU A 66 -13.67 -16.77 15.05
C LEU A 66 -13.12 -16.72 13.62
N LEU A 67 -13.96 -16.38 12.64
CA LEU A 67 -13.56 -16.30 11.24
C LEU A 67 -13.81 -14.88 10.71
N ALA A 68 -12.83 -14.36 9.97
CA ALA A 68 -12.85 -12.99 9.47
C ALA A 68 -12.38 -12.90 8.00
N PRO A 69 -13.29 -12.80 7.02
CA PRO A 69 -12.91 -12.29 5.71
C PRO A 69 -12.40 -10.86 5.81
N TYR A 70 -11.54 -10.45 4.87
CA TYR A 70 -11.06 -9.07 4.84
C TYR A 70 -12.20 -8.06 4.65
N TRP A 71 -13.22 -8.39 3.86
CA TRP A 71 -14.42 -7.60 3.61
C TRP A 71 -15.55 -8.49 3.04
N PRO A 72 -16.80 -8.02 2.93
CA PRO A 72 -17.89 -8.82 2.37
C PRO A 72 -17.62 -9.24 0.92
N ASP A 73 -17.71 -10.53 0.63
CA ASP A 73 -17.44 -11.10 -0.70
C ASP A 73 -18.60 -11.92 -1.29
N GLY A 74 -19.70 -12.06 -0.54
CA GLY A 74 -20.91 -12.76 -0.98
C GLY A 74 -20.82 -14.29 -0.94
N GLU A 75 -19.71 -14.85 -0.47
CA GLU A 75 -19.61 -16.27 -0.17
C GLU A 75 -20.41 -16.63 1.09
N ALA A 76 -20.68 -17.92 1.31
CA ALA A 76 -21.41 -18.36 2.50
C ALA A 76 -20.63 -17.99 3.78
N ALA A 77 -21.30 -17.36 4.75
CA ALA A 77 -20.67 -16.96 6.00
C ALA A 77 -20.51 -18.12 6.99
N TRP A 78 -19.41 -18.11 7.76
CA TRP A 78 -19.22 -19.00 8.91
C TRP A 78 -20.06 -18.56 10.13
N ASN A 79 -20.27 -19.47 11.08
CA ASN A 79 -20.94 -19.14 12.34
C ASN A 79 -20.09 -18.15 13.16
N ASN A 80 -20.67 -17.00 13.52
CA ASN A 80 -19.96 -15.87 14.15
C ASN A 80 -18.88 -15.22 13.26
N GLU A 81 -19.03 -15.28 11.94
CA GLU A 81 -18.18 -14.53 11.01
C GLU A 81 -18.29 -13.01 11.24
N ARG A 82 -17.16 -12.31 11.19
CA ARG A 82 -17.08 -10.84 11.20
C ARG A 82 -16.02 -10.38 10.22
N THR A 83 -16.38 -9.51 9.27
CA THR A 83 -15.41 -8.93 8.35
C THR A 83 -14.38 -8.08 9.10
N LEU A 84 -13.16 -8.01 8.57
CA LEU A 84 -12.13 -7.08 9.04
C LEU A 84 -12.50 -5.63 8.67
N LEU A 85 -13.03 -5.42 7.46
CA LEU A 85 -13.43 -4.12 6.90
C LEU A 85 -14.90 -4.16 6.44
N ASP A 86 -15.55 -3.01 6.35
CA ASP A 86 -16.99 -2.92 6.06
C ASP A 86 -17.34 -3.15 4.59
N LEU A 87 -16.44 -2.77 3.66
CA LEU A 87 -16.68 -2.86 2.20
C LEU A 87 -15.44 -3.33 1.43
N ASP A 88 -14.33 -2.63 1.62
CA ASP A 88 -13.03 -2.86 1.00
C ASP A 88 -11.94 -2.06 1.76
N ILE A 89 -10.71 -2.00 1.25
CA ILE A 89 -9.64 -1.16 1.80
C ILE A 89 -9.97 0.35 1.82
N GLY A 90 -10.87 0.82 0.95
CA GLY A 90 -11.41 2.18 0.98
C GLY A 90 -12.25 2.46 2.23
N SER A 91 -12.85 1.45 2.86
CA SER A 91 -13.56 1.60 4.14
C SER A 91 -12.65 1.73 5.38
N ALA A 92 -11.36 1.42 5.28
CA ALA A 92 -10.43 1.60 6.39
C ALA A 92 -10.28 3.09 6.79
N PRO A 93 -10.00 3.45 8.05
CA PRO A 93 -9.65 4.81 8.43
C PRO A 93 -8.31 5.21 7.80
N ARG A 94 -8.03 6.52 7.71
CA ARG A 94 -6.73 7.03 7.24
C ARG A 94 -5.86 7.39 8.44
N LEU A 95 -4.71 6.74 8.58
CA LEU A 95 -3.77 6.97 9.69
C LEU A 95 -2.34 7.21 9.17
N SER A 96 -1.69 8.24 9.66
CA SER A 96 -0.29 8.55 9.29
C SER A 96 0.71 7.66 10.00
N ALA A 97 1.98 7.71 9.57
CA ALA A 97 3.08 7.09 10.30
C ALA A 97 3.10 7.58 11.77
N PHE A 98 3.07 8.89 11.98
CA PHE A 98 3.11 9.49 13.32
C PHE A 98 1.97 8.99 14.22
N ALA A 99 0.71 9.10 13.78
CA ALA A 99 -0.44 8.71 14.60
C ALA A 99 -0.50 7.19 14.84
N PHE A 100 -0.08 6.37 13.86
CA PHE A 100 0.06 4.92 14.05
C PHE A 100 1.14 4.61 15.12
N GLN A 101 2.32 5.24 15.00
CA GLN A 101 3.42 5.04 15.94
C GLN A 101 3.07 5.51 17.36
N GLN A 102 2.36 6.65 17.51
CA GLN A 102 1.90 7.11 18.83
C GLN A 102 0.88 6.16 19.46
N ARG A 103 -0.06 5.61 18.67
CA ARG A 103 -1.11 4.72 19.17
C ARG A 103 -0.61 3.31 19.51
N PHE A 104 0.34 2.77 18.73
CA PHE A 104 0.73 1.35 18.82
C PHE A 104 2.19 1.11 19.23
N GLY A 105 3.05 2.14 19.25
CA GLY A 105 4.44 2.04 19.71
C GLY A 105 5.42 1.41 18.72
N PHE A 106 5.01 1.16 17.47
CA PHE A 106 5.86 0.62 16.40
C PHE A 106 5.47 1.19 15.03
N ASP A 107 6.32 0.96 14.02
CA ASP A 107 6.10 1.39 12.64
C ASP A 107 5.86 0.20 11.68
N LEU A 108 5.19 0.47 10.57
CA LEU A 108 5.04 -0.47 9.46
C LEU A 108 6.00 -0.12 8.33
N ASP A 109 6.85 -1.07 7.93
CA ASP A 109 7.63 -0.98 6.68
C ASP A 109 6.71 -1.24 5.49
N LEU A 110 5.85 -0.27 5.17
CA LEU A 110 4.92 -0.36 4.06
C LEU A 110 5.60 -0.41 2.68
N ILE A 111 6.94 -0.38 2.59
CA ILE A 111 7.67 -0.63 1.35
C ILE A 111 7.90 -2.14 1.23
N ASP A 112 8.50 -2.80 2.23
CA ASP A 112 8.66 -4.25 2.24
C ASP A 112 7.32 -4.99 2.21
N LEU A 113 6.35 -4.54 3.02
CA LEU A 113 5.01 -5.13 3.06
C LEU A 113 4.27 -4.99 1.70
N SER A 114 4.68 -4.06 0.81
CA SER A 114 4.09 -3.85 -0.52
C SER A 114 4.86 -4.53 -1.67
N LEU A 115 5.90 -5.33 -1.42
CA LEU A 115 6.73 -5.89 -2.50
C LEU A 115 5.96 -6.76 -3.50
N HIS A 116 4.96 -7.52 -3.05
CA HIS A 116 4.11 -8.28 -3.95
C HIS A 116 3.32 -7.35 -4.89
N LEU A 117 2.79 -6.23 -4.37
CA LEU A 117 2.09 -5.21 -5.14
C LEU A 117 3.01 -4.55 -6.19
N PHE A 118 4.28 -4.32 -5.87
CA PHE A 118 5.27 -3.77 -6.82
C PHE A 118 5.58 -4.70 -8.00
N ALA A 119 5.23 -5.98 -7.84
CA ALA A 119 5.56 -7.06 -8.75
C ALA A 119 4.33 -7.62 -9.49
N THR A 120 3.12 -7.37 -9.01
CA THR A 120 1.85 -7.70 -9.69
C THR A 120 1.19 -6.49 -10.35
N GLU A 121 1.34 -5.28 -9.80
CA GLU A 121 0.65 -4.08 -10.27
C GLU A 121 1.60 -3.04 -10.90
N PRO A 122 1.12 -2.22 -11.86
CA PRO A 122 1.85 -1.05 -12.33
C PRO A 122 2.15 -0.09 -11.16
N PRO A 123 3.43 0.26 -10.93
CA PRO A 123 3.78 1.12 -9.80
C PRO A 123 3.27 2.55 -10.01
N SER A 124 2.82 3.18 -8.93
CA SER A 124 2.23 4.51 -8.93
C SER A 124 2.79 5.34 -7.77
N PRO A 125 2.54 6.66 -7.73
CA PRO A 125 2.89 7.45 -6.55
C PRO A 125 2.24 6.90 -5.27
N ASP A 126 1.01 6.37 -5.37
CA ASP A 126 0.28 5.80 -4.22
C ASP A 126 0.92 4.53 -3.65
N THR A 127 1.56 3.70 -4.48
CA THR A 127 2.27 2.50 -4.02
C THR A 127 3.65 2.81 -3.44
N ILE A 128 4.28 3.93 -3.81
CA ILE A 128 5.69 4.23 -3.51
C ILE A 128 5.88 5.31 -2.44
N LEU A 129 5.09 6.38 -2.46
CA LEU A 129 5.27 7.51 -1.54
C LEU A 129 4.67 7.21 -0.15
N PRO A 130 5.29 7.69 0.95
CA PRO A 130 5.06 7.13 2.28
C PRO A 130 3.77 7.59 3.00
N GLU A 131 3.13 8.68 2.56
CA GLU A 131 1.91 9.23 3.19
C GLU A 131 0.72 9.38 2.21
N THR A 132 0.72 8.59 1.13
CA THR A 132 -0.42 8.57 0.20
C THR A 132 -1.71 8.11 0.86
N VAL A 133 -2.85 8.35 0.22
CA VAL A 133 -4.15 7.83 0.69
C VAL A 133 -4.05 6.31 0.92
N TRP A 134 -3.43 5.61 -0.02
CA TRP A 134 -3.19 4.17 0.05
C TRP A 134 -2.38 3.76 1.28
N LYS A 135 -1.20 4.35 1.50
CA LYS A 135 -0.37 4.03 2.69
C LYS A 135 -1.11 4.34 4.00
N GLN A 136 -1.88 5.43 4.04
CA GLN A 136 -2.66 5.78 5.22
C GLN A 136 -3.84 4.82 5.48
N LYS A 137 -4.51 4.32 4.44
CA LYS A 137 -5.54 3.28 4.55
C LYS A 137 -4.91 1.96 5.02
N LEU A 138 -3.72 1.58 4.55
CA LEU A 138 -3.00 0.39 5.04
C LEU A 138 -2.68 0.45 6.55
N ARG A 139 -2.30 1.61 7.09
CA ARG A 139 -2.17 1.79 8.55
C ARG A 139 -3.52 1.72 9.28
N GLY A 140 -4.60 2.15 8.63
CA GLY A 140 -5.97 1.94 9.12
C GLY A 140 -6.39 0.48 9.18
N VAL A 141 -6.05 -0.32 8.15
CA VAL A 141 -6.24 -1.78 8.16
C VAL A 141 -5.47 -2.42 9.31
N ALA A 142 -4.23 -2.00 9.54
CA ALA A 142 -3.43 -2.46 10.69
C ALA A 142 -4.07 -2.09 12.03
N ALA A 143 -4.59 -0.87 12.18
CA ALA A 143 -5.29 -0.43 13.38
C ALA A 143 -6.54 -1.28 13.68
N ILE A 144 -7.38 -1.52 12.67
CA ILE A 144 -8.56 -2.38 12.80
C ILE A 144 -8.16 -3.83 13.11
N ALA A 145 -7.10 -4.34 12.49
CA ALA A 145 -6.58 -5.67 12.77
C ALA A 145 -6.10 -5.82 14.22
N ILE A 146 -5.37 -4.83 14.75
CA ILE A 146 -4.92 -4.80 16.14
C ILE A 146 -6.13 -4.80 17.09
N ASP A 147 -7.14 -3.97 16.81
CA ASP A 147 -8.37 -3.91 17.59
C ASP A 147 -9.14 -5.25 17.52
N LEU A 148 -9.31 -5.84 16.33
CA LEU A 148 -9.99 -7.13 16.14
C LEU A 148 -9.28 -8.25 16.89
N ILE A 149 -7.96 -8.40 16.71
CA ILE A 149 -7.17 -9.44 17.39
C ILE A 149 -7.28 -9.26 18.91
N THR A 150 -7.14 -8.03 19.42
CA THR A 150 -7.22 -7.74 20.86
C THR A 150 -8.58 -8.11 21.44
N HIS A 151 -9.68 -7.69 20.81
CA HIS A 151 -11.03 -7.93 21.32
C HIS A 151 -11.55 -9.36 21.06
N SER A 152 -10.96 -10.09 20.10
CA SER A 152 -11.29 -11.50 19.84
C SER A 152 -10.93 -12.42 21.02
N GLY A 153 -9.92 -12.06 21.80
CA GLY A 153 -9.30 -12.93 22.81
C GLY A 153 -8.53 -14.13 22.22
N ALA A 154 -8.27 -14.15 20.91
CA ALA A 154 -7.56 -15.23 20.24
C ALA A 154 -6.07 -15.23 20.63
N ASP A 155 -5.57 -16.41 21.04
CA ASP A 155 -4.14 -16.64 21.31
C ASP A 155 -3.37 -17.02 20.04
N THR A 156 -4.08 -17.53 19.02
CA THR A 156 -3.52 -18.01 17.76
C THR A 156 -4.27 -17.39 16.58
N ILE A 157 -3.51 -16.80 15.64
CA ILE A 157 -4.00 -16.08 14.46
C ILE A 157 -3.54 -16.83 13.21
N PHE A 158 -4.51 -17.22 12.38
CA PHE A 158 -4.27 -17.80 11.07
C PHE A 158 -4.38 -16.70 10.01
N VAL A 159 -3.29 -16.46 9.30
CA VAL A 159 -3.19 -15.45 8.24
C VAL A 159 -3.13 -16.17 6.89
N PRO A 160 -4.02 -15.87 5.92
CA PRO A 160 -3.97 -16.50 4.60
C PRO A 160 -2.75 -16.01 3.84
N HIS A 161 -2.34 -16.71 2.77
CA HIS A 161 -1.42 -16.24 1.72
C HIS A 161 -0.04 -15.72 2.15
N GLY A 162 0.07 -14.61 2.87
CA GLY A 162 1.31 -14.15 3.51
C GLY A 162 2.30 -13.42 2.60
N ALA A 163 2.05 -13.33 1.29
CA ALA A 163 2.81 -12.48 0.37
C ALA A 163 2.21 -11.07 0.22
N GLU A 164 0.88 -10.98 0.17
CA GLU A 164 0.18 -9.74 -0.13
C GLU A 164 0.12 -8.78 1.08
N VAL A 165 -0.10 -7.50 0.81
CA VAL A 165 0.15 -6.41 1.77
C VAL A 165 -0.73 -6.48 3.03
N ILE A 166 -1.98 -6.92 2.92
CA ILE A 166 -2.89 -7.06 4.07
C ILE A 166 -2.48 -8.27 4.91
N SER A 167 -2.22 -9.42 4.30
CA SER A 167 -1.65 -10.61 4.98
C SER A 167 -0.38 -10.27 5.74
N ARG A 168 0.54 -9.53 5.10
CA ARG A 168 1.80 -9.09 5.71
C ARG A 168 1.55 -8.12 6.88
N ILE A 169 0.59 -7.21 6.77
CA ILE A 169 0.15 -6.32 7.86
C ILE A 169 -0.47 -7.13 9.02
N LEU A 170 -1.34 -8.10 8.74
CA LEU A 170 -1.99 -8.95 9.74
C LEU A 170 -0.96 -9.79 10.50
N ALA A 171 0.06 -10.29 9.81
CA ALA A 171 1.20 -10.99 10.42
C ALA A 171 1.98 -10.07 11.38
N VAL A 172 2.25 -8.81 11.00
CA VAL A 172 2.91 -7.83 11.88
C VAL A 172 2.03 -7.47 13.08
N ALA A 173 0.72 -7.26 12.88
CA ALA A 173 -0.23 -6.98 13.96
C ALA A 173 -0.33 -8.13 14.98
N ALA A 174 -0.42 -9.38 14.50
CA ALA A 174 -0.41 -10.57 15.36
C ALA A 174 0.92 -10.72 16.13
N THR A 175 2.04 -10.40 15.48
CA THR A 175 3.38 -10.41 16.08
C THR A 175 3.52 -9.37 17.19
N ALA A 176 3.10 -8.12 16.94
CA ALA A 176 3.17 -7.01 17.90
C ALA A 176 2.27 -7.22 19.12
N LEU A 177 1.21 -8.03 19.00
CA LEU A 177 0.32 -8.44 20.08
C LEU A 177 0.74 -9.76 20.77
N GLU A 178 1.97 -10.23 20.53
CA GLU A 178 2.52 -11.48 21.07
C GLU A 178 1.60 -12.70 20.87
N ARG A 179 0.93 -12.78 19.71
CA ARG A 179 0.10 -13.93 19.34
C ARG A 179 0.90 -14.98 18.61
N LYS A 180 0.43 -16.22 18.64
CA LYS A 180 0.93 -17.28 17.76
C LYS A 180 0.44 -17.00 16.35
N LEU A 181 1.35 -17.00 15.39
CA LEU A 181 1.05 -16.77 13.98
C LEU A 181 1.25 -18.06 13.19
N LEU A 182 0.25 -18.41 12.39
CA LEU A 182 0.32 -19.47 11.39
C LEU A 182 -0.14 -18.91 10.04
N PHE A 183 0.74 -18.90 9.05
CA PHE A 183 0.35 -18.70 7.67
C PHE A 183 -0.39 -19.95 7.17
N TRP A 184 -1.47 -19.77 6.42
CA TRP A 184 -2.19 -20.87 5.79
C TRP A 184 -2.41 -20.65 4.30
N GLU A 185 -2.41 -21.75 3.55
CA GLU A 185 -2.56 -21.77 2.09
C GLU A 185 -3.30 -23.02 1.59
N SER A 186 -3.72 -23.00 0.33
CA SER A 186 -4.23 -24.18 -0.37
C SER A 186 -3.18 -25.29 -0.38
N GLY A 187 -3.56 -26.50 0.07
CA GLY A 187 -2.66 -27.65 0.07
C GLY A 187 -2.15 -28.03 -1.33
N PHE A 188 -1.06 -28.79 -1.36
CA PHE A 188 -0.51 -29.37 -2.60
C PHE A 188 -1.37 -30.54 -3.14
N PHE A 189 -2.24 -31.09 -2.29
CA PHE A 189 -3.15 -32.19 -2.56
C PHE A 189 -4.57 -31.80 -2.06
N PRO A 190 -5.66 -32.16 -2.79
CA PRO A 190 -7.02 -32.02 -2.28
C PRO A 190 -7.20 -32.76 -0.95
N GLY A 191 -8.06 -32.23 -0.06
CA GLY A 191 -8.21 -32.76 1.30
C GLY A 191 -7.18 -32.27 2.31
N TYR A 192 -6.24 -31.39 1.90
CA TYR A 192 -5.22 -30.80 2.76
C TYR A 192 -5.19 -29.27 2.70
N LEU A 193 -4.57 -28.68 3.72
CA LEU A 193 -4.17 -27.28 3.80
C LEU A 193 -2.68 -27.18 4.16
N TYR A 194 -1.99 -26.17 3.64
CA TYR A 194 -0.62 -25.84 4.04
C TYR A 194 -0.65 -24.92 5.25
N LEU A 195 0.14 -25.22 6.30
CA LEU A 195 0.25 -24.39 7.50
C LEU A 195 1.72 -24.22 7.93
N ASP A 196 2.18 -22.98 8.12
CA ASP A 196 3.58 -22.71 8.54
C ASP A 196 3.68 -21.49 9.46
N SER A 197 4.48 -21.58 10.52
CA SER A 197 4.61 -20.51 11.53
C SER A 197 5.68 -19.45 11.22
N GLN A 198 6.40 -19.55 10.11
CA GLN A 198 7.50 -18.67 9.74
C GLN A 198 7.28 -18.03 8.37
N ALA A 199 6.87 -18.82 7.37
CA ALA A 199 6.56 -18.30 6.04
C ALA A 199 5.70 -19.24 5.18
N PRO A 200 4.87 -18.67 4.28
CA PRO A 200 4.32 -19.39 3.12
C PRO A 200 5.40 -20.12 2.31
N HIS A 201 5.03 -21.25 1.70
CA HIS A 201 5.97 -22.18 1.05
C HIS A 201 6.81 -21.60 -0.10
N PHE A 202 6.36 -20.49 -0.69
CA PHE A 202 7.04 -19.81 -1.80
C PHE A 202 8.16 -18.86 -1.32
N PHE A 203 8.24 -18.52 -0.03
CA PHE A 203 9.40 -17.83 0.54
C PHE A 203 10.46 -18.83 1.02
N ARG A 204 11.10 -19.53 0.06
CA ARG A 204 12.08 -20.60 0.33
C ARG A 204 13.26 -20.13 1.18
N GLY A 205 13.69 -21.00 2.09
CA GLY A 205 14.69 -20.72 3.12
C GLY A 205 14.12 -20.05 4.36
N LYS A 206 12.80 -19.84 4.43
CA LYS A 206 12.12 -19.22 5.59
C LYS A 206 10.85 -19.93 6.03
N ALA A 207 10.28 -20.86 5.27
CA ALA A 207 9.24 -21.72 5.84
C ALA A 207 9.87 -22.64 6.90
N HIS A 208 9.14 -23.00 7.95
CA HIS A 208 9.62 -23.88 9.02
C HIS A 208 10.16 -25.21 8.48
N ILE A 209 9.45 -25.79 7.52
CA ILE A 209 9.83 -27.03 6.82
C ILE A 209 11.18 -26.94 6.07
N ASP A 210 11.71 -25.75 5.83
CA ASP A 210 12.97 -25.54 5.08
C ASP A 210 14.21 -25.83 5.93
N ALA A 211 14.08 -25.68 7.25
CA ALA A 211 15.10 -26.06 8.20
C ALA A 211 15.07 -27.56 8.54
N LEU A 212 14.04 -28.30 8.11
CA LEU A 212 13.84 -29.70 8.47
C LEU A 212 14.44 -30.66 7.42
N PRO A 213 15.26 -31.64 7.85
CA PRO A 213 15.74 -32.70 6.98
C PRO A 213 14.59 -33.65 6.63
N ALA A 214 14.61 -34.21 5.42
CA ALA A 214 13.73 -35.33 5.09
C ALA A 214 14.17 -36.59 5.87
N PRO A 215 13.24 -37.48 6.27
CA PRO A 215 13.58 -38.77 6.87
C PRO A 215 14.54 -39.60 6.01
N LEU A 216 15.46 -40.34 6.66
CA LEU A 216 16.45 -41.18 5.96
C LEU A 216 15.84 -42.37 5.21
N ALA A 217 14.64 -42.79 5.59
CA ALA A 217 13.86 -43.84 4.94
C ALA A 217 12.38 -43.46 4.97
N ALA A 218 11.69 -43.69 3.86
CA ALA A 218 10.30 -43.30 3.72
C ALA A 218 9.35 -44.29 4.37
N SER A 219 8.34 -43.75 5.05
CA SER A 219 7.36 -44.49 5.81
C SER A 219 6.37 -45.25 4.92
N THR A 220 5.62 -46.17 5.55
CA THR A 220 4.49 -46.83 4.89
C THR A 220 3.39 -45.83 4.50
N LYS A 221 3.22 -44.72 5.25
CA LYS A 221 2.23 -43.66 4.99
C LYS A 221 2.51 -42.98 3.65
N ALA A 222 3.73 -42.48 3.41
CA ALA A 222 4.08 -41.88 2.11
C ALA A 222 3.96 -42.86 0.95
N ARG A 223 4.36 -44.12 1.11
CA ARG A 223 4.23 -45.16 0.05
C ARG A 223 2.77 -45.43 -0.30
N GLN A 224 1.91 -45.59 0.70
CA GLN A 224 0.46 -45.78 0.52
C GLN A 224 -0.19 -44.54 -0.10
N PHE A 225 0.18 -43.33 0.35
CA PHE A 225 -0.30 -42.08 -0.21
C PHE A 225 0.05 -41.94 -1.68
N LYS A 226 1.33 -42.12 -2.05
CA LYS A 226 1.79 -42.08 -3.45
C LYS A 226 1.05 -43.10 -4.31
N ALA A 227 0.89 -44.35 -3.83
CA ALA A 227 0.19 -45.39 -4.56
C ALA A 227 -1.29 -45.05 -4.80
N ALA A 228 -1.99 -44.51 -3.79
CA ALA A 228 -3.37 -44.07 -3.91
C ALA A 228 -3.52 -42.85 -4.84
N TRP A 229 -2.62 -41.87 -4.72
CA TRP A 229 -2.57 -40.66 -5.56
C TRP A 229 -2.44 -41.00 -7.04
N LEU A 230 -1.44 -41.82 -7.39
CA LEU A 230 -1.20 -42.26 -8.77
C LEU A 230 -2.32 -43.19 -9.28
N GLY A 231 -2.77 -44.13 -8.45
CA GLY A 231 -3.80 -45.10 -8.82
C GLY A 231 -5.20 -44.49 -9.03
N SER A 232 -5.46 -43.30 -8.46
CA SER A 232 -6.70 -42.55 -8.64
C SER A 232 -6.61 -41.41 -9.66
N ARG A 233 -5.43 -41.19 -10.27
CA ARG A 233 -5.15 -40.05 -11.19
C ARG A 233 -5.65 -38.71 -10.62
N GLN A 234 -5.28 -38.43 -9.37
CA GLN A 234 -5.60 -37.16 -8.73
C GLN A 234 -4.53 -36.10 -9.02
N SER A 235 -4.99 -34.86 -9.17
CA SER A 235 -4.17 -33.65 -9.27
C SER A 235 -4.70 -32.57 -8.32
N LYS A 236 -3.95 -31.48 -8.09
CA LYS A 236 -4.41 -30.35 -7.23
C LYS A 236 -5.74 -29.77 -7.71
N TYR A 237 -5.92 -29.68 -9.04
CA TYR A 237 -7.17 -29.22 -9.66
C TYR A 237 -7.78 -30.35 -10.51
N PRO A 238 -9.12 -30.42 -10.65
CA PRO A 238 -9.77 -31.36 -11.55
C PRO A 238 -9.20 -31.26 -12.97
N GLN A 239 -8.91 -32.41 -13.57
CA GLN A 239 -8.47 -32.50 -14.96
C GLN A 239 -9.66 -32.88 -15.87
N ASN A 240 -9.50 -32.64 -17.17
CA ASN A 240 -10.48 -33.00 -18.20
C ASN A 240 -9.86 -34.08 -19.12
N ASP A 241 -10.60 -35.15 -19.38
CA ASP A 241 -10.21 -36.22 -20.31
C ASP A 241 -10.35 -35.78 -21.78
N THR A 242 -9.56 -34.78 -22.20
CA THR A 242 -9.57 -34.23 -23.56
C THR A 242 -8.19 -34.25 -24.21
N ASN A 243 -8.16 -34.40 -25.53
CA ASN A 243 -6.99 -34.22 -26.42
C ASN A 243 -5.84 -35.26 -26.33
N LEU A 244 -5.98 -36.38 -25.63
CA LEU A 244 -4.98 -37.46 -25.62
C LEU A 244 -4.57 -37.91 -27.04
N GLU A 245 -5.52 -38.19 -27.92
CA GLU A 245 -5.26 -38.61 -29.31
C GLU A 245 -4.43 -37.57 -30.10
N THR A 246 -4.59 -36.27 -29.79
CA THR A 246 -3.79 -35.19 -30.40
C THR A 246 -2.36 -35.21 -29.88
N LEU A 247 -2.17 -35.43 -28.58
CA LEU A 247 -0.85 -35.57 -27.96
C LEU A 247 -0.10 -36.80 -28.50
N GLU A 248 -0.75 -37.96 -28.56
CA GLU A 248 -0.18 -39.21 -29.08
C GLU A 248 0.26 -39.06 -30.53
N LYS A 249 -0.64 -38.58 -31.42
CA LYS A 249 -0.31 -38.34 -32.84
C LYS A 249 0.84 -37.36 -33.01
N TRP A 250 0.92 -36.33 -32.18
CA TRP A 250 2.02 -35.36 -32.24
C TRP A 250 3.32 -35.99 -31.74
N ALA A 251 3.29 -36.75 -30.64
CA ALA A 251 4.45 -37.44 -30.09
C ALA A 251 5.02 -38.47 -31.08
N ASP A 252 4.18 -39.36 -31.62
CA ASP A 252 4.58 -40.43 -32.55
C ASP A 252 5.13 -39.90 -33.90
N ALA A 253 4.74 -38.69 -34.31
CA ALA A 253 5.18 -38.08 -35.56
C ALA A 253 6.66 -37.67 -35.58
N ASP A 254 7.32 -37.52 -34.43
CA ASP A 254 8.74 -37.11 -34.36
C ASP A 254 9.42 -37.62 -33.06
N PRO A 255 10.54 -38.36 -33.17
CA PRO A 255 11.17 -39.07 -32.04
C PRO A 255 11.96 -38.17 -31.08
N ARG A 256 12.05 -36.86 -31.30
CA ARG A 256 12.76 -35.93 -30.38
C ARG A 256 12.08 -35.91 -29.00
N PRO A 257 12.84 -35.91 -27.90
CA PRO A 257 12.29 -35.87 -26.54
C PRO A 257 11.41 -34.63 -26.30
N ILE A 258 10.29 -34.87 -25.61
CA ILE A 258 9.32 -33.83 -25.24
C ILE A 258 9.69 -33.26 -23.86
N LEU A 259 9.91 -31.95 -23.78
CA LEU A 259 9.91 -31.17 -22.56
C LEU A 259 8.48 -30.68 -22.28
N PHE A 260 7.95 -30.99 -21.11
CA PHE A 260 6.66 -30.47 -20.68
C PHE A 260 6.84 -29.17 -19.89
N LEU A 261 6.26 -28.08 -20.40
CA LEU A 261 6.19 -26.77 -19.74
C LEU A 261 4.79 -26.57 -19.16
N ALA A 262 4.69 -26.45 -17.84
CA ALA A 262 3.43 -26.19 -17.16
C ALA A 262 3.15 -24.69 -17.06
N GLY A 263 2.00 -24.25 -17.57
CA GLY A 263 1.48 -22.90 -17.39
C GLY A 263 1.16 -22.59 -15.93
N GLN A 264 1.23 -21.31 -15.58
CA GLN A 264 1.04 -20.79 -14.23
C GLN A 264 0.34 -19.42 -14.30
N VAL A 265 -0.34 -18.99 -13.24
CA VAL A 265 -1.01 -17.68 -13.21
C VAL A 265 0.04 -16.58 -12.98
N PRO A 266 0.16 -15.55 -13.84
CA PRO A 266 1.23 -14.55 -13.73
C PRO A 266 1.27 -13.77 -12.41
N THR A 267 0.15 -13.64 -11.72
CA THR A 267 0.00 -12.88 -10.47
C THR A 267 0.07 -13.73 -9.19
N ASP A 268 0.19 -15.06 -9.30
CA ASP A 268 0.35 -15.94 -8.14
C ASP A 268 1.66 -15.59 -7.40
N ALA A 269 1.64 -15.50 -6.07
CA ALA A 269 2.84 -15.19 -5.29
C ALA A 269 4.00 -16.15 -5.58
N ASN A 270 3.71 -17.44 -5.84
CA ASN A 270 4.73 -18.40 -6.23
C ASN A 270 5.33 -18.13 -7.62
N ALA A 271 4.59 -17.46 -8.53
CA ALA A 271 5.03 -17.10 -9.87
C ALA A 271 5.93 -15.85 -9.85
N VAL A 272 5.55 -14.89 -9.02
CA VAL A 272 6.13 -13.54 -8.94
C VAL A 272 7.43 -13.52 -8.13
N VAL A 273 7.56 -14.40 -7.12
CA VAL A 273 8.86 -14.59 -6.45
C VAL A 273 9.84 -15.35 -7.35
N HIS A 274 11.13 -15.07 -7.17
CA HIS A 274 12.25 -15.70 -7.85
C HIS A 274 12.27 -15.55 -9.39
N LEU A 275 11.62 -14.52 -9.95
CA LEU A 275 11.73 -14.17 -11.38
C LEU A 275 13.13 -13.66 -11.80
N LYS A 276 14.04 -13.38 -10.85
CA LYS A 276 15.45 -13.01 -11.08
C LYS A 276 15.64 -11.80 -12.02
N ASP A 277 16.00 -12.05 -13.28
CA ASP A 277 16.37 -11.03 -14.27
C ASP A 277 15.17 -10.62 -15.14
N GLU A 278 14.15 -11.47 -15.22
CA GLU A 278 12.91 -11.28 -15.98
C GLU A 278 11.88 -10.43 -15.20
N GLU A 279 11.17 -9.51 -15.86
CA GLU A 279 10.22 -8.61 -15.18
C GLU A 279 8.90 -9.32 -14.80
N ASN A 280 8.53 -10.37 -15.53
CA ASN A 280 7.24 -11.05 -15.42
C ASN A 280 7.29 -12.48 -16.02
N LEU A 281 6.21 -13.24 -15.81
CA LEU A 281 6.09 -14.63 -16.28
C LEU A 281 6.05 -14.76 -17.81
N ASP A 282 5.47 -13.79 -18.53
CA ASP A 282 5.44 -13.79 -20.00
C ASP A 282 6.87 -13.74 -20.57
N GLU A 283 7.70 -12.82 -20.07
CA GLU A 283 9.11 -12.68 -20.45
C GLU A 283 9.90 -13.96 -20.14
N LEU A 284 9.72 -14.53 -18.94
CA LEU A 284 10.37 -15.79 -18.58
C LEU A 284 10.00 -16.92 -19.54
N TYR A 285 8.72 -17.05 -19.91
CA TYR A 285 8.29 -18.07 -20.87
C TYR A 285 8.84 -17.83 -22.27
N GLN A 286 8.89 -16.58 -22.76
CA GLN A 286 9.55 -16.26 -24.04
C GLN A 286 11.05 -16.61 -24.01
N ALA A 287 11.73 -16.33 -22.90
CA ALA A 287 13.13 -16.68 -22.73
C ALA A 287 13.35 -18.21 -22.65
N ILE A 288 12.43 -18.97 -22.04
CA ILE A 288 12.45 -20.44 -22.06
C ILE A 288 12.39 -20.95 -23.50
N LEU A 289 11.44 -20.48 -24.30
CA LEU A 289 11.25 -20.94 -25.69
C LEU A 289 12.51 -20.72 -26.55
N GLN A 290 13.25 -19.65 -26.30
CA GLN A 290 14.52 -19.33 -26.99
C GLN A 290 15.69 -20.25 -26.58
N HIS A 291 15.65 -20.84 -25.38
CA HIS A 291 16.75 -21.64 -24.81
C HIS A 291 16.49 -23.16 -24.79
N VAL A 292 15.33 -23.63 -25.26
CA VAL A 292 15.12 -25.07 -25.54
C VAL A 292 15.81 -25.45 -26.86
N PRO A 293 16.76 -26.39 -26.88
CA PRO A 293 17.55 -26.73 -28.07
C PRO A 293 16.74 -27.51 -29.12
N ASP A 294 17.18 -27.46 -30.39
CA ASP A 294 16.44 -28.02 -31.54
C ASP A 294 16.27 -29.55 -31.54
N SER A 295 17.06 -30.24 -30.73
CA SER A 295 16.93 -31.67 -30.42
C SER A 295 15.74 -32.01 -29.51
N TRP A 296 15.05 -31.02 -28.94
CA TRP A 296 13.89 -31.21 -28.06
C TRP A 296 12.61 -30.59 -28.65
N ARG A 297 11.47 -31.10 -28.20
CA ARG A 297 10.12 -30.60 -28.52
C ARG A 297 9.47 -30.06 -27.24
N ILE A 298 8.51 -29.14 -27.37
CA ILE A 298 7.88 -28.46 -26.24
C ILE A 298 6.39 -28.77 -26.24
N LEU A 299 5.92 -29.46 -25.21
CA LEU A 299 4.50 -29.54 -24.86
C LEU A 299 4.22 -28.45 -23.82
N TYR A 300 3.30 -27.53 -24.12
CA TYR A 300 2.85 -26.51 -23.18
C TYR A 300 1.38 -26.70 -22.84
N LYS A 301 1.07 -26.90 -21.56
CA LYS A 301 -0.30 -26.91 -21.02
C LYS A 301 -0.59 -25.57 -20.35
N PRO A 302 -1.53 -24.76 -20.86
CA PRO A 302 -1.98 -23.54 -20.19
C PRO A 302 -2.56 -23.82 -18.80
N HIS A 303 -2.46 -22.87 -17.88
CA HIS A 303 -3.08 -23.03 -16.55
C HIS A 303 -4.62 -22.88 -16.66
N PRO A 304 -5.44 -23.76 -16.07
CA PRO A 304 -6.91 -23.72 -16.23
C PRO A 304 -7.56 -22.45 -15.66
N LEU A 305 -6.86 -21.74 -14.77
CA LEU A 305 -7.34 -20.49 -14.15
C LEU A 305 -6.70 -19.21 -14.73
N THR A 306 -5.86 -19.27 -15.77
CA THR A 306 -5.29 -18.04 -16.34
C THR A 306 -6.29 -17.36 -17.30
N PRO A 307 -6.62 -16.06 -17.12
CA PRO A 307 -7.55 -15.34 -18.00
C PRO A 307 -6.92 -14.98 -19.36
N ARG A 308 -5.58 -14.89 -19.42
CA ARG A 308 -4.79 -14.71 -20.63
C ARG A 308 -3.69 -15.76 -20.64
N ASP A 309 -3.49 -16.39 -21.80
CA ASP A 309 -2.39 -17.31 -22.00
C ASP A 309 -1.17 -16.56 -22.57
N PRO A 310 -0.03 -16.52 -21.85
CA PRO A 310 1.18 -15.83 -22.30
C PRO A 310 1.79 -16.41 -23.60
N LEU A 311 1.49 -17.66 -23.94
CA LEU A 311 2.04 -18.37 -25.09
C LEU A 311 0.99 -18.68 -26.18
N ALA A 312 -0.11 -17.94 -26.23
CA ALA A 312 -1.15 -18.11 -27.25
C ALA A 312 -0.64 -17.86 -28.69
N ASP A 313 0.15 -16.80 -28.89
CA ASP A 313 0.57 -16.29 -30.21
C ASP A 313 2.00 -16.72 -30.60
N VAL A 314 2.50 -17.83 -30.05
CA VAL A 314 3.88 -18.31 -30.27
C VAL A 314 4.08 -18.80 -31.71
N ALA A 315 4.96 -18.11 -32.44
CA ALA A 315 5.33 -18.43 -33.82
C ALA A 315 6.45 -19.49 -33.93
N LEU A 316 6.30 -20.63 -33.22
CA LEU A 316 7.18 -21.80 -33.38
C LEU A 316 6.57 -22.80 -34.36
N ALA A 317 7.41 -23.64 -34.97
CA ALA A 317 6.96 -24.65 -35.92
C ALA A 317 6.05 -25.69 -35.22
N PRO A 318 4.94 -26.15 -35.84
CA PRO A 318 3.97 -27.04 -35.17
C PRO A 318 4.52 -28.42 -34.77
N ASP A 319 5.59 -28.90 -35.41
CA ASP A 319 6.32 -30.10 -35.00
C ASP A 319 7.13 -29.87 -33.71
N ARG A 320 7.60 -28.64 -33.48
CA ARG A 320 8.43 -28.24 -32.35
C ARG A 320 7.63 -27.86 -31.10
N PHE A 321 6.55 -27.12 -31.26
CA PHE A 321 5.76 -26.58 -30.14
C PHE A 321 4.30 -27.00 -30.25
N LEU A 322 3.78 -27.65 -29.21
CA LEU A 322 2.38 -28.01 -29.06
C LEU A 322 1.81 -27.34 -27.80
N ARG A 323 0.96 -26.34 -28.01
CA ARG A 323 0.05 -25.80 -27.00
C ARG A 323 -1.19 -26.69 -26.92
N LEU A 324 -1.41 -27.37 -25.80
CA LEU A 324 -2.55 -28.27 -25.65
C LEU A 324 -3.09 -28.30 -24.22
N ASP A 325 -4.41 -28.14 -24.07
CA ASP A 325 -5.09 -28.48 -22.82
C ASP A 325 -5.43 -29.98 -22.82
N VAL A 326 -4.50 -30.76 -22.30
CA VAL A 326 -4.57 -32.23 -22.15
C VAL A 326 -4.52 -32.59 -20.67
N ASP A 327 -5.05 -33.75 -20.28
CA ASP A 327 -4.91 -34.24 -18.91
C ASP A 327 -3.44 -34.22 -18.43
N LEU A 328 -3.22 -33.79 -17.18
CA LEU A 328 -1.88 -33.64 -16.62
C LEU A 328 -1.11 -34.97 -16.59
N HIS A 329 -1.77 -36.08 -16.26
CA HIS A 329 -1.12 -37.38 -16.13
C HIS A 329 -0.71 -37.92 -17.50
N ASP A 330 -1.44 -37.59 -18.56
CA ASP A 330 -1.08 -37.93 -19.93
C ASP A 330 0.09 -37.08 -20.44
N ALA A 331 0.10 -35.78 -20.16
CA ALA A 331 1.26 -34.91 -20.42
C ALA A 331 2.52 -35.40 -19.70
N LEU A 332 2.39 -35.75 -18.41
CA LEU A 332 3.47 -36.33 -17.62
C LEU A 332 3.93 -37.67 -18.20
N THR A 333 3.01 -38.51 -18.68
CA THR A 333 3.35 -39.81 -19.29
C THR A 333 4.18 -39.63 -20.56
N ALA A 334 3.73 -38.76 -21.48
CA ALA A 334 4.38 -38.51 -22.76
C ALA A 334 5.75 -37.79 -22.65
N CYS A 335 5.96 -36.96 -21.62
CA CYS A 335 7.18 -36.14 -21.54
C CYS A 335 8.42 -36.91 -21.07
N LYS A 336 9.60 -36.48 -21.54
CA LYS A 336 10.91 -36.95 -21.06
C LYS A 336 11.35 -36.21 -19.80
N ALA A 337 10.96 -34.95 -19.65
CA ALA A 337 11.25 -34.10 -18.50
C ALA A 337 10.19 -33.00 -18.36
N VAL A 338 10.11 -32.39 -17.18
CA VAL A 338 9.20 -31.27 -16.88
C VAL A 338 10.01 -30.04 -16.51
N LEU A 339 9.66 -28.89 -17.08
CA LEU A 339 10.17 -27.58 -16.70
C LEU A 339 9.04 -26.77 -16.07
N VAL A 340 9.31 -26.22 -14.89
CA VAL A 340 8.41 -25.28 -14.20
C VAL A 340 9.20 -24.06 -13.74
N HIS A 341 8.50 -22.94 -13.54
CA HIS A 341 9.03 -21.90 -12.65
C HIS A 341 8.96 -22.40 -11.21
N SER A 342 7.74 -22.56 -10.69
CA SER A 342 7.48 -22.99 -9.31
C SER A 342 6.15 -23.75 -9.11
N SER A 343 5.44 -24.05 -10.19
CA SER A 343 4.13 -24.73 -10.18
C SER A 343 4.11 -26.05 -9.40
N ASN A 344 2.96 -26.36 -8.78
CA ASN A 344 2.70 -27.65 -8.11
C ASN A 344 2.91 -28.86 -9.03
N VAL A 345 2.76 -28.66 -10.35
CA VAL A 345 2.99 -29.68 -11.37
C VAL A 345 4.39 -30.31 -11.26
N GLY A 346 5.42 -29.57 -10.80
CA GLY A 346 6.74 -30.17 -10.57
C GLY A 346 6.76 -31.16 -9.40
N LEU A 347 5.93 -30.99 -8.36
CA LEU A 347 5.76 -31.99 -7.30
C LEU A 347 5.06 -33.24 -7.82
N GLU A 348 4.01 -33.05 -8.63
CA GLU A 348 3.26 -34.15 -9.25
C GLU A 348 4.14 -34.92 -10.24
N ALA A 349 5.02 -34.23 -10.98
CA ALA A 349 6.03 -34.82 -11.84
C ALA A 349 7.07 -35.68 -11.07
N LEU A 350 7.50 -35.23 -9.89
CA LEU A 350 8.37 -36.02 -9.01
C LEU A 350 7.67 -37.31 -8.54
N LEU A 351 6.38 -37.24 -8.19
CA LEU A 351 5.58 -38.42 -7.84
C LEU A 351 5.45 -39.38 -9.04
N TYR A 352 5.37 -38.86 -10.26
CA TYR A 352 5.41 -39.61 -11.52
C TYR A 352 6.81 -40.14 -11.91
N GLY A 353 7.86 -39.86 -11.13
CA GLY A 353 9.23 -40.30 -11.43
C GLY A 353 9.81 -39.63 -12.68
N LYS A 354 9.46 -38.36 -12.93
CA LYS A 354 10.00 -37.57 -14.05
C LYS A 354 11.14 -36.67 -13.58
N PRO A 355 12.18 -36.44 -14.41
CA PRO A 355 13.15 -35.36 -14.17
C PRO A 355 12.45 -34.00 -14.17
N VAL A 356 12.76 -33.16 -13.16
CA VAL A 356 12.15 -31.83 -12.99
C VAL A 356 13.22 -30.74 -12.97
N LEU A 357 13.04 -29.77 -13.86
CA LEU A 357 13.81 -28.54 -13.96
C LEU A 357 13.02 -27.40 -13.31
N THR A 358 13.68 -26.56 -12.51
CA THR A 358 13.06 -25.42 -11.81
C THR A 358 13.82 -24.12 -12.09
N LEU A 359 13.12 -23.04 -12.45
CA LEU A 359 13.71 -21.70 -12.60
C LEU A 359 13.48 -20.83 -11.35
N GLY A 360 12.29 -20.94 -10.77
CA GLY A 360 11.97 -20.42 -9.45
C GLY A 360 12.36 -21.43 -8.36
N ARG A 361 11.88 -21.17 -7.15
CA ARG A 361 12.18 -22.02 -5.99
C ARG A 361 10.87 -22.51 -5.35
N PRO A 362 10.30 -23.64 -5.81
CA PRO A 362 9.17 -24.31 -5.16
C PRO A 362 9.60 -25.11 -3.91
N ILE A 363 8.65 -25.60 -3.12
CA ILE A 363 8.90 -26.25 -1.81
C ILE A 363 9.81 -27.52 -1.86
N TYR A 364 9.85 -28.16 -3.03
CA TYR A 364 10.67 -29.33 -3.33
C TYR A 364 12.08 -29.00 -3.87
N GLU A 365 12.36 -27.73 -4.18
CA GLU A 365 13.69 -27.23 -4.58
C GLU A 365 14.64 -27.20 -3.37
N GLY A 366 15.94 -27.39 -3.61
CA GLY A 366 16.99 -27.40 -2.60
C GLY A 366 17.16 -28.74 -1.88
N ARG A 367 16.42 -29.78 -2.29
CA ARG A 367 16.38 -31.10 -1.62
C ARG A 367 17.03 -32.24 -2.41
N GLY A 368 17.76 -31.93 -3.49
CA GLY A 368 18.35 -32.93 -4.39
C GLY A 368 17.34 -33.66 -5.28
N LEU A 369 16.10 -33.17 -5.36
CA LEU A 369 15.02 -33.75 -6.17
C LEU A 369 14.93 -33.17 -7.59
N THR A 370 15.46 -31.95 -7.79
CA THR A 370 15.29 -31.17 -9.02
C THR A 370 16.60 -30.54 -9.46
N THR A 371 16.76 -30.32 -10.76
CA THR A 371 17.83 -29.46 -11.28
C THR A 371 17.34 -28.00 -11.22
N HIS A 372 17.91 -27.20 -10.33
CA HIS A 372 17.67 -25.75 -10.31
C HIS A 372 18.47 -25.07 -11.42
N LEU A 373 17.82 -24.21 -12.19
CA LEU A 373 18.41 -23.42 -13.25
C LEU A 373 18.63 -22.01 -12.74
N GLU A 374 19.88 -21.63 -12.48
CA GLU A 374 20.15 -20.30 -11.93
C GLU A 374 19.75 -19.16 -12.88
N GLN A 375 19.86 -19.39 -14.19
CA GLN A 375 19.34 -18.51 -15.25
C GLN A 375 18.77 -19.37 -16.38
N VAL A 376 17.78 -18.85 -17.09
CA VAL A 376 17.14 -19.52 -18.25
C VAL A 376 18.14 -19.92 -19.34
N ASN A 377 19.24 -19.15 -19.50
CA ASN A 377 20.31 -19.46 -20.44
C ASN A 377 21.03 -20.81 -20.20
N ARG A 378 20.90 -21.41 -19.00
CA ARG A 378 21.47 -22.73 -18.67
C ARG A 378 20.64 -23.89 -19.21
N LEU A 379 19.39 -23.65 -19.60
CA LEU A 379 18.44 -24.69 -20.03
C LEU A 379 18.99 -25.53 -21.20
N SER A 380 19.56 -24.88 -22.22
CA SER A 380 20.13 -25.57 -23.39
C SER A 380 21.26 -26.53 -23.02
N GLY A 381 22.18 -26.10 -22.13
CA GLY A 381 23.27 -26.94 -21.63
C GLY A 381 22.78 -28.14 -20.84
N VAL A 382 21.78 -27.96 -19.96
CA VAL A 382 21.20 -29.05 -19.15
C VAL A 382 20.43 -30.04 -20.03
N LEU A 383 19.70 -29.58 -21.04
CA LEU A 383 18.95 -30.45 -21.97
C LEU A 383 19.85 -31.17 -23.01
N THR A 384 21.09 -30.73 -23.20
CA THR A 384 22.07 -31.37 -24.10
C THR A 384 23.16 -32.15 -23.36
N ASP A 385 23.13 -32.20 -22.03
CA ASP A 385 24.14 -32.89 -21.23
C ASP A 385 24.15 -34.41 -21.49
N SER A 386 25.33 -34.93 -21.83
CA SER A 386 25.58 -36.35 -22.02
C SER A 386 25.53 -37.15 -20.71
N GLY A 387 25.66 -36.50 -19.55
CA GLY A 387 25.38 -37.08 -18.24
C GLY A 387 23.91 -37.40 -17.98
N GLY A 388 23.00 -36.81 -18.76
CA GLY A 388 21.56 -36.95 -18.61
C GLY A 388 20.98 -36.06 -17.49
N LEU A 389 19.65 -35.98 -17.46
CA LEU A 389 18.94 -35.18 -16.46
C LEU A 389 18.90 -35.87 -15.10
N LEU A 390 18.99 -35.10 -14.02
CA LEU A 390 18.78 -35.59 -12.66
C LEU A 390 17.42 -36.26 -12.53
N LEU A 391 17.43 -37.55 -12.21
CA LEU A 391 16.26 -38.33 -11.85
C LEU A 391 16.29 -38.59 -10.35
N ALA A 392 15.38 -37.98 -9.61
CA ALA A 392 15.24 -38.23 -8.18
C ALA A 392 14.95 -39.70 -7.90
N THR A 393 15.58 -40.28 -6.87
CA THR A 393 15.23 -41.65 -6.45
C THR A 393 13.84 -41.67 -5.84
N GLU A 394 13.10 -42.77 -6.05
CA GLU A 394 11.78 -42.93 -5.46
C GLU A 394 11.80 -42.76 -3.93
N GLU A 395 12.85 -43.27 -3.27
CA GLU A 395 13.03 -43.12 -1.82
C GLU A 395 13.16 -41.64 -1.40
N ALA A 396 13.95 -40.83 -2.12
CA ALA A 396 14.10 -39.41 -1.80
C ALA A 396 12.79 -38.62 -1.99
N VAL A 397 12.03 -38.93 -3.05
CA VAL A 397 10.69 -38.34 -3.29
C VAL A 397 9.72 -38.73 -2.18
N LEU A 398 9.71 -40.00 -1.76
CA LEU A 398 8.83 -40.48 -0.69
C LEU A 398 9.21 -39.93 0.69
N SER A 399 10.50 -39.81 1.01
CA SER A 399 10.96 -39.15 2.24
C SER A 399 10.57 -37.68 2.27
N PHE A 400 10.63 -36.97 1.14
CA PHE A 400 10.12 -35.61 1.08
C PHE A 400 8.60 -35.54 1.22
N LEU A 401 7.86 -36.52 0.67
CA LEU A 401 6.41 -36.63 0.85
C LEU A 401 6.02 -36.86 2.32
N ASP A 402 6.75 -37.68 3.08
CA ASP A 402 6.55 -37.79 4.54
C ASP A 402 6.72 -36.43 5.22
N LEU A 403 7.82 -35.72 4.91
CA LEU A 403 8.09 -34.39 5.48
C LEU A 403 6.97 -33.38 5.16
N LEU A 404 6.42 -33.40 3.93
CA LEU A 404 5.24 -32.60 3.58
C LEU A 404 4.02 -32.98 4.42
N LEU A 405 3.70 -34.27 4.51
CA LEU A 405 2.49 -34.80 5.14
C LEU A 405 2.49 -34.69 6.68
N ASP A 406 3.65 -34.50 7.31
CA ASP A 406 3.79 -34.39 8.76
C ASP A 406 4.07 -32.94 9.22
N GLU A 407 4.92 -32.18 8.49
CA GLU A 407 5.44 -30.90 8.98
C GLU A 407 4.99 -29.66 8.18
N ALA A 408 4.38 -29.81 6.99
CA ALA A 408 3.78 -28.68 6.25
C ALA A 408 2.25 -28.76 6.14
N LEU A 409 1.72 -29.94 5.82
CA LEU A 409 0.29 -30.11 5.57
C LEU A 409 -0.49 -30.49 6.85
N ILE A 410 -1.78 -30.15 6.84
CA ILE A 410 -2.81 -30.67 7.77
C ILE A 410 -3.93 -31.24 6.90
N ALA A 411 -4.38 -32.46 7.19
CA ALA A 411 -5.53 -33.05 6.53
C ALA A 411 -6.84 -32.48 7.11
N ASP A 412 -7.89 -32.42 6.29
CA ASP A 412 -9.23 -32.00 6.75
C ASP A 412 -9.69 -32.89 7.91
N GLY A 413 -10.01 -32.28 9.05
CA GLY A 413 -10.43 -32.98 10.27
C GLY A 413 -9.30 -33.58 11.12
N ASP A 414 -8.01 -33.40 10.77
CA ASP A 414 -6.89 -33.82 11.62
C ASP A 414 -6.67 -32.83 12.79
N ALA A 415 -7.58 -32.92 13.74
CA ALA A 415 -7.59 -32.16 14.98
C ALA A 415 -6.29 -32.32 15.78
N VAL A 416 -5.66 -33.51 15.76
CA VAL A 416 -4.48 -33.81 16.56
C VAL A 416 -3.24 -33.15 15.96
N ALA A 417 -3.05 -33.24 14.64
CA ALA A 417 -1.95 -32.55 13.96
C ALA A 417 -2.07 -31.03 14.12
N LEU A 418 -3.28 -30.48 14.00
CA LEU A 418 -3.52 -29.03 14.19
C LEU A 418 -3.18 -28.58 15.61
N GLN A 419 -3.64 -29.30 16.64
CA GLN A 419 -3.25 -29.03 18.03
C GLN A 419 -1.73 -29.06 18.23
N GLN A 420 -1.04 -30.03 17.64
CA GLN A 420 0.42 -30.13 17.75
C GLN A 420 1.13 -28.97 17.05
N ARG A 421 0.70 -28.59 15.84
CA ARG A 421 1.26 -27.45 15.09
C ARG A 421 1.13 -26.15 15.91
N ILE A 422 -0.07 -25.84 16.40
CA ILE A 422 -0.33 -24.67 17.27
C ILE A 422 0.49 -24.72 18.57
N ARG A 423 0.66 -25.89 19.19
CA ARG A 423 1.48 -26.03 20.41
C ARG A 423 2.97 -25.73 20.17
N ARG A 424 3.51 -26.13 19.02
CA ARG A 424 4.91 -25.86 18.61
C ARG A 424 5.16 -24.41 18.19
N THR A 425 4.15 -23.68 17.72
CA THR A 425 4.25 -22.27 17.34
C THR A 425 4.57 -21.38 18.55
N ALA A 426 5.67 -20.62 18.47
CA ALA A 426 6.01 -19.58 19.43
C ALA A 426 5.18 -18.29 19.17
N PRO A 427 4.72 -17.59 20.21
CA PRO A 427 4.11 -16.26 20.07
C PRO A 427 5.14 -15.20 19.68
N GLY A 428 4.70 -14.14 18.99
CA GLY A 428 5.50 -12.92 18.81
C GLY A 428 6.74 -13.06 17.91
N ALA A 429 6.81 -14.08 17.06
CA ALA A 429 7.95 -14.30 16.15
C ALA A 429 8.10 -13.13 15.14
N PRO A 430 9.22 -12.37 15.16
CA PRO A 430 9.40 -11.19 14.32
C PRO A 430 9.24 -11.47 12.83
N GLN A 431 8.54 -10.58 12.12
CA GLN A 431 8.41 -10.66 10.67
C GLN A 431 9.68 -10.13 9.99
N GLU A 432 10.36 -11.00 9.25
CA GLU A 432 11.51 -10.60 8.44
C GLU A 432 11.10 -9.88 7.14
N PRO A 433 11.98 -9.00 6.59
CA PRO A 433 11.83 -8.44 5.25
C PRO A 433 11.82 -9.52 4.15
N ARG A 434 11.05 -9.30 3.09
CA ARG A 434 10.89 -10.23 1.94
C ARG A 434 11.55 -9.74 0.64
N LYS A 435 12.23 -8.58 0.63
CA LYS A 435 12.88 -8.03 -0.59
C LYS A 435 13.72 -9.05 -1.38
N ALA A 436 14.50 -9.88 -0.69
CA ALA A 436 15.41 -10.84 -1.31
C ALA A 436 14.74 -11.97 -2.14
N TRP A 437 13.41 -12.13 -2.07
CA TRP A 437 12.68 -13.13 -2.84
C TRP A 437 12.15 -12.61 -4.18
N TYR A 438 12.20 -11.31 -4.45
CA TYR A 438 11.68 -10.72 -5.68
C TYR A 438 12.79 -10.47 -6.72
N GLY A 439 12.41 -10.35 -8.01
CA GLY A 439 13.35 -10.05 -9.09
C GLY A 439 14.03 -8.69 -8.97
N ALA A 440 15.16 -8.51 -9.67
CA ALA A 440 16.04 -7.34 -9.53
C ALA A 440 15.30 -6.00 -9.70
N SER A 441 14.36 -5.94 -10.66
CA SER A 441 13.49 -4.78 -10.92
C SER A 441 12.66 -4.34 -9.72
N VAL A 442 12.08 -5.30 -8.99
CA VAL A 442 11.27 -5.04 -7.78
C VAL A 442 12.17 -4.60 -6.61
N GLN A 443 13.35 -5.20 -6.47
CA GLN A 443 14.32 -4.80 -5.45
C GLN A 443 14.82 -3.37 -5.68
N ALA A 444 15.17 -3.02 -6.92
CA ALA A 444 15.59 -1.67 -7.30
C ALA A 444 14.49 -0.62 -7.06
N LEU A 445 13.23 -0.96 -7.37
CA LEU A 445 12.08 -0.09 -7.08
C LEU A 445 11.87 0.12 -5.57
N ALA A 446 12.03 -0.94 -4.76
CA ALA A 446 11.94 -0.83 -3.31
C ALA A 446 13.09 0.00 -2.70
N GLU A 447 14.32 -0.13 -3.22
CA GLU A 447 15.47 0.69 -2.80
C GLU A 447 15.29 2.16 -3.18
N ALA A 448 14.79 2.43 -4.38
CA ALA A 448 14.42 3.76 -4.82
C ALA A 448 13.26 4.35 -3.98
N ALA A 449 12.28 3.54 -3.56
CA ALA A 449 11.22 3.96 -2.64
C ALA A 449 11.76 4.30 -1.25
N CYS A 450 12.66 3.47 -0.69
CA CYS A 450 13.29 3.72 0.61
C CYS A 450 14.13 4.99 0.61
N THR A 451 14.92 5.22 -0.44
CA THR A 451 15.71 6.45 -0.58
C THR A 451 14.83 7.68 -0.86
N MET A 452 13.74 7.53 -1.61
CA MET A 452 12.74 8.59 -1.77
C MET A 452 12.10 8.98 -0.43
N LYS A 453 11.67 8.01 0.39
CA LYS A 453 11.13 8.27 1.74
C LYS A 453 12.13 9.07 2.59
N ALA A 454 13.36 8.59 2.71
CA ALA A 454 14.40 9.26 3.51
C ALA A 454 14.77 10.66 2.96
N SER A 455 14.74 10.84 1.63
CA SER A 455 14.97 12.13 0.99
C SER A 455 13.81 13.11 1.27
N LEU A 456 12.57 12.64 1.24
CA LEU A 456 11.38 13.43 1.58
C LEU A 456 11.33 13.83 3.04
N GLU A 457 11.68 12.94 3.98
CA GLU A 457 11.77 13.27 5.41
C GLU A 457 12.74 14.44 5.67
N LYS A 458 13.86 14.47 4.94
CA LYS A 458 14.91 15.49 5.05
C LYS A 458 14.67 16.78 4.26
N HIS A 459 14.02 16.68 3.10
CA HIS A 459 13.89 17.79 2.13
C HIS A 459 12.47 18.31 1.95
N HIS A 460 11.49 17.66 2.60
CA HIS A 460 10.05 17.97 2.75
C HIS A 460 9.22 18.04 1.47
N ARG A 461 9.82 18.34 0.32
CA ARG A 461 9.14 18.47 -0.97
C ARG A 461 9.71 17.50 -1.99
N ILE A 462 8.85 16.98 -2.86
CA ILE A 462 9.19 15.98 -3.88
C ILE A 462 10.20 16.50 -4.90
N ASP A 463 10.17 17.79 -5.27
CA ASP A 463 11.12 18.40 -6.19
C ASP A 463 12.55 18.43 -5.61
N ASN A 464 12.67 18.88 -4.36
CA ASN A 464 13.93 18.84 -3.63
C ASN A 464 14.38 17.40 -3.34
N ALA A 465 13.46 16.52 -2.94
CA ALA A 465 13.77 15.12 -2.62
C ALA A 465 14.27 14.35 -3.84
N LEU A 466 13.59 14.48 -4.99
CA LEU A 466 14.04 13.98 -6.28
C LEU A 466 15.43 14.54 -6.61
N HIS A 467 15.66 15.85 -6.48
CA HIS A 467 16.97 16.44 -6.80
C HIS A 467 18.12 15.80 -6.02
N ASN A 468 17.89 15.42 -4.75
CA ASN A 468 18.91 14.81 -3.87
C ASN A 468 19.04 13.27 -4.00
N LEU A 469 18.28 12.59 -4.86
CA LEU A 469 18.49 11.17 -5.15
C LEU A 469 19.71 10.93 -6.05
N THR A 470 20.30 9.73 -5.92
CA THR A 470 21.26 9.21 -6.92
C THR A 470 20.58 9.07 -8.28
N ASP A 471 21.35 9.21 -9.36
CA ASP A 471 20.81 9.13 -10.72
C ASP A 471 20.17 7.77 -11.02
N GLU A 472 20.67 6.69 -10.41
CA GLU A 472 20.10 5.34 -10.48
C GLU A 472 18.68 5.29 -9.89
N HIS A 473 18.50 5.65 -8.61
CA HIS A 473 17.19 5.63 -7.96
C HIS A 473 16.20 6.63 -8.62
N ARG A 474 16.70 7.80 -9.04
CA ARG A 474 15.92 8.77 -9.82
C ARG A 474 15.40 8.13 -11.12
N GLN A 475 16.28 7.51 -11.91
CA GLN A 475 15.90 6.88 -13.18
C GLN A 475 14.94 5.71 -13.00
N VAL A 476 15.07 4.92 -11.92
CA VAL A 476 14.10 3.86 -11.60
C VAL A 476 12.70 4.44 -11.39
N LEU A 477 12.57 5.48 -10.55
CA LEU A 477 11.28 6.12 -10.28
C LEU A 477 10.71 6.84 -11.51
N GLU A 478 11.53 7.61 -12.22
CA GLU A 478 11.12 8.33 -13.43
C GLU A 478 10.70 7.38 -14.56
N ARG A 479 11.36 6.23 -14.73
CA ARG A 479 11.01 5.20 -15.73
C ARG A 479 9.75 4.42 -15.35
N ARG A 480 9.57 4.07 -14.07
CA ARG A 480 8.49 3.18 -13.62
C ARG A 480 7.18 3.93 -13.32
N ILE A 481 7.25 5.17 -12.86
CA ILE A 481 6.10 5.95 -12.37
C ILE A 481 5.85 7.19 -13.23
N GLY A 482 6.92 7.79 -13.76
CA GLY A 482 6.88 9.08 -14.44
C GLY A 482 7.10 10.26 -13.48
N LYS A 483 7.97 11.18 -13.88
CA LYS A 483 8.30 12.39 -13.10
C LYS A 483 7.07 13.25 -12.78
N GLU A 484 6.25 13.52 -13.79
CA GLU A 484 5.05 14.37 -13.67
C GLU A 484 4.05 13.81 -12.66
N ALA A 485 3.89 12.48 -12.61
CA ALA A 485 3.01 11.81 -11.64
C ALA A 485 3.51 11.97 -10.20
N LEU A 486 4.83 11.91 -9.98
CA LEU A 486 5.43 12.17 -8.67
C LEU A 486 5.30 13.64 -8.26
N GLU A 487 5.48 14.59 -9.18
CA GLU A 487 5.39 16.03 -8.89
C GLU A 487 4.00 16.51 -8.45
N LEU A 488 2.93 15.74 -8.72
CA LEU A 488 1.59 15.98 -8.15
C LEU A 488 1.55 15.77 -6.63
N HIS A 489 2.39 14.89 -6.09
CA HIS A 489 2.46 14.52 -4.67
C HIS A 489 3.52 15.37 -3.96
N ARG A 490 3.31 16.69 -3.94
CA ARG A 490 4.33 17.69 -3.59
C ARG A 490 5.06 17.45 -2.26
N PHE A 491 4.39 16.90 -1.26
CA PHE A 491 4.95 16.60 0.07
C PHE A 491 5.08 15.09 0.35
N GLY A 492 4.95 14.25 -0.69
CA GLY A 492 4.92 12.78 -0.59
C GLY A 492 3.68 12.18 0.11
N GLY A 493 2.70 13.03 0.43
CA GLY A 493 1.35 12.64 0.82
C GLY A 493 0.43 12.35 -0.38
N PRO A 494 -0.89 12.55 -0.24
CA PRO A 494 -1.84 12.54 -1.37
C PRO A 494 -1.52 13.63 -2.40
N PRO A 495 -2.07 13.55 -3.63
CA PRO A 495 -1.95 14.65 -4.57
C PRO A 495 -2.81 15.82 -4.06
N VAL A 496 -2.15 16.88 -3.60
CA VAL A 496 -2.82 18.08 -3.10
C VAL A 496 -3.23 18.93 -4.32
N PRO A 497 -4.54 19.14 -4.57
CA PRO A 497 -4.97 20.06 -5.63
C PRO A 497 -4.34 21.43 -5.40
N ARG A 498 -3.88 22.14 -6.44
CA ARG A 498 -3.07 23.36 -6.23
C ARG A 498 -3.73 24.42 -5.34
N ILE A 499 -5.06 24.52 -5.38
CA ILE A 499 -5.90 25.35 -4.52
C ILE A 499 -5.75 24.99 -3.02
N ARG A 500 -5.56 23.71 -2.71
CA ARG A 500 -5.29 23.21 -1.35
C ARG A 500 -3.83 23.40 -0.91
N TYR A 501 -2.92 23.97 -1.71
CA TYR A 501 -1.60 24.38 -1.16
C TYR A 501 -1.70 25.59 -0.23
N VAL A 502 -2.81 26.33 -0.29
CA VAL A 502 -3.00 27.48 0.58
C VAL A 502 -3.67 27.04 1.88
N ALA A 503 -2.90 27.04 2.97
CA ALA A 503 -3.50 26.99 4.30
C ALA A 503 -4.34 28.27 4.52
N PRO A 504 -5.61 28.18 4.95
CA PRO A 504 -6.45 29.34 5.20
C PRO A 504 -5.82 30.28 6.24
N PRO A 505 -6.17 31.59 6.23
CA PRO A 505 -5.52 32.57 7.09
C PRO A 505 -5.66 32.17 8.57
N LEU A 506 -4.55 32.24 9.29
CA LEU A 506 -4.54 32.05 10.74
C LEU A 506 -5.09 33.29 11.44
N PRO A 507 -5.89 33.12 12.50
CA PRO A 507 -6.30 34.25 13.31
C PRO A 507 -5.06 34.91 13.93
N ASP A 508 -5.08 36.24 14.05
CA ASP A 508 -4.06 36.97 14.78
C ASP A 508 -4.28 36.75 16.28
N LEU A 509 -3.33 36.05 16.90
CA LEU A 509 -3.34 35.72 18.31
C LEU A 509 -2.34 36.57 19.12
N ASP A 510 -1.63 37.52 18.53
CA ASP A 510 -0.56 38.27 19.23
C ASP A 510 -1.08 39.01 20.48
N ALA A 511 -2.37 39.36 20.53
CA ALA A 511 -3.03 39.95 21.70
C ALA A 511 -3.22 38.99 22.90
N TYR A 512 -3.02 37.68 22.70
CA TYR A 512 -3.15 36.62 23.72
C TYR A 512 -1.80 35.97 24.07
N LEU A 513 -0.68 36.48 23.54
CA LEU A 513 0.64 35.84 23.61
C LEU A 513 1.69 36.78 24.22
N ASP A 514 2.37 36.33 25.27
CA ASP A 514 3.40 37.11 25.98
C ASP A 514 4.67 37.35 25.14
N THR A 515 4.88 36.56 24.09
CA THR A 515 6.08 36.57 23.23
C THR A 515 5.68 36.45 21.76
N PRO A 516 6.39 37.11 20.82
CA PRO A 516 6.09 37.01 19.39
C PRO A 516 6.06 35.58 18.89
N ALA A 517 4.97 35.18 18.23
CA ALA A 517 4.80 33.82 17.74
C ALA A 517 5.14 33.66 16.26
N ARG A 518 5.65 32.48 15.91
CA ARG A 518 5.86 32.06 14.53
C ARG A 518 4.59 31.41 13.98
N TYR A 519 3.93 32.09 13.05
CA TYR A 519 2.72 31.57 12.38
C TYR A 519 3.14 30.67 11.22
N LEU A 520 2.70 29.42 11.24
CA LEU A 520 3.09 28.38 10.28
C LEU A 520 1.88 27.99 9.42
N THR A 521 2.01 28.15 8.10
CA THR A 521 1.03 27.72 7.10
C THR A 521 1.17 26.23 6.73
N ILE A 522 1.78 25.44 7.60
CA ILE A 522 1.96 23.99 7.42
C ILE A 522 0.63 23.27 7.57
N ARG A 523 0.52 22.14 6.88
CA ARG A 523 -0.62 21.21 6.91
C ARG A 523 -0.09 19.89 7.44
N LEU A 524 -0.13 19.72 8.76
CA LEU A 524 0.45 18.54 9.42
C LEU A 524 -0.15 17.24 8.87
N GLU A 525 -1.41 17.29 8.41
CA GLU A 525 -2.11 16.15 7.83
C GLU A 525 -1.44 15.64 6.53
N ASP A 526 -0.77 16.53 5.78
CA ASP A 526 -0.07 16.26 4.52
C ASP A 526 1.45 16.03 4.73
N CYS A 527 1.96 16.07 5.98
CA CYS A 527 3.38 15.92 6.30
C CYS A 527 3.77 14.47 6.59
N ILE A 528 4.89 14.01 6.01
CA ILE A 528 5.51 12.70 6.31
C ILE A 528 6.09 12.67 7.72
N ASP A 529 6.71 13.78 8.12
CA ASP A 529 7.24 13.98 9.45
C ASP A 529 6.70 15.30 10.02
N PRO A 530 5.55 15.25 10.73
CA PRO A 530 4.97 16.42 11.39
C PRO A 530 5.90 17.08 12.42
N LEU A 531 6.82 16.32 13.03
CA LEU A 531 7.74 16.81 14.06
C LEU A 531 8.85 17.66 13.44
N ASN A 532 9.46 17.20 12.34
CA ASN A 532 10.45 17.97 11.58
C ASN A 532 9.83 19.11 10.74
N ALA A 533 8.52 19.04 10.42
CA ALA A 533 7.81 20.14 9.77
C ALA A 533 7.52 21.34 10.70
N LEU A 534 7.57 21.13 12.02
CA LEU A 534 7.44 22.17 13.05
C LEU A 534 8.80 22.80 13.37
N ASP A 535 8.82 24.11 13.66
CA ASP A 535 10.04 24.81 14.05
C ASP A 535 10.28 24.62 15.55
N THR A 536 10.89 23.50 15.93
CA THR A 536 11.19 23.17 17.33
C THR A 536 12.02 24.25 18.06
N ASN A 537 12.70 25.14 17.34
CA ASN A 537 13.49 26.23 17.92
C ASN A 537 12.66 27.49 18.23
N ALA A 538 11.47 27.66 17.63
CA ALA A 538 10.61 28.81 17.91
C ALA A 538 10.03 28.74 19.33
N GLU A 539 10.02 29.87 20.05
CA GLU A 539 9.52 29.94 21.43
C GLU A 539 8.02 29.65 21.50
N VAL A 540 7.24 30.35 20.66
CA VAL A 540 5.80 30.15 20.43
C VAL A 540 5.53 29.97 18.95
N GLN A 541 4.66 29.02 18.61
CA GLN A 541 4.23 28.71 17.24
C GLN A 541 2.70 28.65 17.17
N VAL A 542 2.13 29.10 16.05
CA VAL A 542 0.68 29.02 15.77
C VAL A 542 0.45 28.34 14.44
N PHE A 543 -0.41 27.34 14.40
CA PHE A 543 -0.83 26.65 13.18
C PHE A 543 -2.30 26.19 13.29
N ARG A 544 -2.85 25.62 12.20
CA ARG A 544 -4.24 25.15 12.13
C ARG A 544 -4.28 23.70 11.67
N VAL A 545 -5.19 22.91 12.25
CA VAL A 545 -5.39 21.49 11.96
C VAL A 545 -6.89 21.26 11.72
N PRO A 546 -7.31 20.56 10.65
CA PRO A 546 -8.73 20.21 10.46
C PRO A 546 -9.17 19.12 11.45
N THR A 547 -10.46 19.12 11.82
CA THR A 547 -11.05 18.04 12.66
C THR A 547 -11.73 16.95 11.83
N THR A 548 -12.17 15.89 12.52
CA THR A 548 -13.09 14.84 12.01
C THR A 548 -14.35 15.39 11.35
N GLN A 549 -14.89 16.51 11.84
CA GLN A 549 -16.23 16.98 11.45
C GLN A 549 -16.22 17.73 10.11
N ALA A 550 -15.07 18.29 9.73
CA ALA A 550 -14.88 19.07 8.51
C ALA A 550 -14.41 18.25 7.31
N THR A 551 -13.90 17.05 7.59
CA THR A 551 -13.26 16.19 6.62
C THR A 551 -14.33 15.35 5.92
N PRO A 552 -14.46 15.41 4.57
CA PRO A 552 -15.19 14.39 3.82
C PRO A 552 -14.77 12.98 4.24
N GLY A 553 -15.61 11.95 4.03
CA GLY A 553 -15.28 10.57 4.43
C GLY A 553 -13.94 10.03 3.87
N ASP A 554 -13.46 10.59 2.77
CA ASP A 554 -12.18 10.27 2.15
C ASP A 554 -11.00 11.15 2.60
N ALA A 555 -11.22 12.15 3.44
CA ALA A 555 -10.23 13.21 3.69
C ALA A 555 -9.18 12.84 4.75
N VAL A 556 -8.13 13.67 4.77
CA VAL A 556 -6.79 13.30 5.22
C VAL A 556 -6.73 13.20 6.75
N HIS A 557 -6.10 12.12 7.24
CA HIS A 557 -5.32 12.08 8.49
C HIS A 557 -5.89 12.94 9.62
N VAL A 558 -6.83 12.36 10.38
CA VAL A 558 -7.39 13.02 11.55
C VAL A 558 -6.40 12.91 12.70
N PHE A 559 -5.66 13.99 12.98
CA PHE A 559 -5.06 14.18 14.28
C PHE A 559 -6.18 14.30 15.32
N GLN A 560 -6.17 13.42 16.32
CA GLN A 560 -6.93 13.63 17.54
C GLN A 560 -6.25 14.66 18.43
N LYS A 561 -6.93 15.12 19.46
CA LYS A 561 -6.39 16.11 20.40
C LYS A 561 -5.14 15.57 21.10
N GLU A 562 -5.17 14.29 21.43
CA GLU A 562 -4.11 13.52 22.06
C GLU A 562 -2.86 13.43 21.17
N ASP A 563 -3.01 13.36 19.84
CA ASP A 563 -1.90 13.35 18.88
C ASP A 563 -1.19 14.71 18.85
N ILE A 564 -1.97 15.81 18.89
CA ILE A 564 -1.43 17.19 18.97
C ILE A 564 -0.71 17.42 20.30
N GLU A 565 -1.26 16.91 21.41
CA GLU A 565 -0.63 16.95 22.73
C GLU A 565 0.62 16.06 22.83
N ALA A 566 0.67 14.93 22.11
CA ALA A 566 1.87 14.10 21.97
C ALA A 566 2.96 14.82 21.15
N LEU A 567 2.59 15.42 20.01
CA LEU A 567 3.49 16.20 19.15
C LEU A 567 4.10 17.39 19.91
N ALA A 568 3.28 18.14 20.67
CA ALA A 568 3.75 19.22 21.53
C ALA A 568 4.79 18.74 22.54
N ARG A 569 4.52 17.63 23.24
CA ARG A 569 5.46 17.05 24.21
C ARG A 569 6.79 16.65 23.55
N GLN A 570 6.77 16.09 22.35
CA GLN A 570 7.99 15.77 21.59
C GLN A 570 8.77 17.03 21.16
N CYS A 571 8.09 18.14 20.85
CA CYS A 571 8.72 19.45 20.65
C CYS A 571 9.23 20.12 21.95
N GLY A 572 9.00 19.54 23.13
CA GLY A 572 9.28 20.19 24.42
C GLY A 572 8.34 21.37 24.74
N LYS A 573 7.10 21.32 24.25
CA LYS A 573 6.07 22.36 24.33
C LYS A 573 4.79 21.84 24.98
N ILE A 574 3.88 22.77 25.27
CA ILE A 574 2.49 22.52 25.64
C ILE A 574 1.61 22.97 24.47
N ALA A 575 0.61 22.16 24.11
CA ALA A 575 -0.44 22.53 23.16
C ALA A 575 -1.54 23.32 23.88
N SER A 576 -1.89 24.50 23.37
CA SER A 576 -3.11 25.21 23.73
C SER A 576 -4.00 25.23 22.49
N ILE A 577 -5.24 24.75 22.61
CA ILE A 577 -6.10 24.41 21.45
C ILE A 577 -7.44 25.15 21.58
N VAL A 578 -7.89 25.77 20.50
CA VAL A 578 -9.20 26.42 20.38
C VAL A 578 -9.90 25.95 19.10
N GLY A 579 -11.22 25.79 19.13
CA GLY A 579 -12.02 25.52 17.95
C GLY A 579 -12.16 26.75 17.05
N PHE A 580 -12.32 26.53 15.74
CA PHE A 580 -12.34 27.61 14.76
C PHE A 580 -13.18 27.29 13.52
N ASP A 581 -14.27 28.06 13.33
CA ASP A 581 -15.32 27.84 12.34
C ASP A 581 -15.62 29.15 11.60
N ASP A 582 -15.52 29.19 10.26
CA ASP A 582 -15.94 30.31 9.40
C ASP A 582 -15.55 31.75 9.86
N ALA A 583 -14.38 31.89 10.51
CA ALA A 583 -13.82 33.11 11.12
C ALA A 583 -14.24 33.43 12.57
N GLU A 584 -14.88 32.50 13.27
CA GLU A 584 -15.22 32.59 14.69
C GLU A 584 -14.46 31.54 15.51
N PHE A 585 -14.03 31.92 16.72
CA PHE A 585 -13.58 30.98 17.73
C PHE A 585 -14.78 30.21 18.28
N ALA A 586 -14.57 28.92 18.56
CA ALA A 586 -15.58 27.99 19.04
C ALA A 586 -14.98 26.98 20.04
N HIS A 587 -15.83 26.21 20.71
CA HIS A 587 -15.37 25.08 21.52
C HIS A 587 -14.76 24.00 20.64
N ALA A 588 -13.58 23.50 21.02
CA ALA A 588 -12.77 22.59 20.21
C ALA A 588 -13.51 21.29 19.81
N ASP A 589 -14.39 20.77 20.67
CA ASP A 589 -15.03 19.46 20.49
C ASP A 589 -16.02 19.39 19.31
N ASN A 590 -16.53 20.54 18.85
CA ASN A 590 -17.54 20.64 17.78
C ASN A 590 -17.10 21.52 16.59
N ALA A 591 -15.85 21.97 16.59
CA ALA A 591 -15.34 22.84 15.53
C ALA A 591 -14.91 22.04 14.29
N VAL A 592 -15.00 22.67 13.12
CA VAL A 592 -14.47 22.15 11.83
C VAL A 592 -12.94 22.23 11.75
N SER A 593 -12.30 23.03 12.61
CA SER A 593 -10.85 23.02 12.75
C SER A 593 -10.39 23.49 14.12
N TRP A 594 -9.15 23.18 14.44
CA TRP A 594 -8.44 23.70 15.61
C TRP A 594 -7.39 24.70 15.19
N VAL A 595 -7.29 25.79 15.94
CA VAL A 595 -6.09 26.63 15.97
C VAL A 595 -5.28 26.23 17.19
N VAL A 596 -4.02 25.91 16.95
CA VAL A 596 -3.11 25.28 17.91
C VAL A 596 -1.95 26.22 18.17
N VAL A 597 -1.68 26.48 19.45
CA VAL A 597 -0.51 27.23 19.92
C VAL A 597 0.43 26.27 20.65
N PHE A 598 1.67 26.16 20.15
CA PHE A 598 2.74 25.42 20.82
C PHE A 598 3.66 26.42 21.52
N SER A 599 3.79 26.30 22.84
CA SER A 599 4.51 27.25 23.69
C SER A 599 5.14 26.56 24.91
N ALA A 600 6.08 27.22 25.59
CA ALA A 600 6.72 26.67 26.80
C ALA A 600 5.78 26.60 28.03
N LYS A 601 4.66 27.32 27.98
CA LYS A 601 3.60 27.38 29.01
C LYS A 601 2.25 27.37 28.29
N ALA A 602 1.19 26.89 28.97
CA ALA A 602 -0.17 26.97 28.44
C ALA A 602 -0.60 28.44 28.23
N VAL A 603 -1.33 28.69 27.15
CA VAL A 603 -1.87 30.00 26.75
C VAL A 603 -3.39 29.99 26.94
N VAL A 604 -3.94 31.07 27.49
CA VAL A 604 -5.40 31.27 27.58
C VAL A 604 -5.90 31.82 26.24
N LEU A 605 -6.61 30.99 25.47
CA LEU A 605 -7.20 31.34 24.19
C LEU A 605 -8.68 31.76 24.35
N PRO A 606 -9.23 32.60 23.45
CA PRO A 606 -10.63 32.99 23.49
C PRO A 606 -11.56 31.80 23.17
N GLU A 607 -12.53 31.49 24.02
CA GLU A 607 -13.45 30.35 23.79
C GLU A 607 -14.48 30.61 22.68
N THR A 608 -14.89 31.88 22.49
CA THR A 608 -15.89 32.29 21.48
C THR A 608 -15.61 33.69 20.93
N GLY A 609 -15.98 33.94 19.68
CA GLY A 609 -16.08 35.29 19.09
C GLY A 609 -15.35 35.46 17.76
N THR A 610 -15.61 36.57 17.06
CA THR A 610 -15.04 36.82 15.73
C THR A 610 -13.52 37.06 15.79
N ALA A 611 -12.76 36.33 14.97
CA ALA A 611 -11.33 36.50 14.87
C ALA A 611 -10.93 37.65 13.95
N LYS A 612 -9.79 38.28 14.29
CA LYS A 612 -9.01 39.10 13.35
C LYS A 612 -7.98 38.18 12.69
N PHE A 613 -7.52 38.54 11.48
CA PHE A 613 -6.54 37.75 10.74
C PHE A 613 -5.26 38.54 10.50
N ARG A 614 -4.13 37.83 10.44
CA ARG A 614 -2.88 38.41 9.94
C ARG A 614 -2.94 38.60 8.41
N PRO A 615 -2.12 39.49 7.83
CA PRO A 615 -1.95 39.58 6.39
C PRO A 615 -1.61 38.22 5.76
N TRP A 616 -2.45 37.74 4.84
CA TRP A 616 -2.34 36.41 4.25
C TRP A 616 -1.69 36.46 2.87
N THR A 617 -0.38 36.22 2.84
CA THR A 617 0.37 36.14 1.58
C THR A 617 0.25 34.72 1.01
N ILE A 618 -0.45 34.57 -0.11
CA ILE A 618 -0.47 33.30 -0.86
C ILE A 618 0.77 33.26 -1.76
N PRO A 619 1.60 32.20 -1.69
CA PRO A 619 2.79 32.12 -2.51
C PRO A 619 2.43 31.84 -3.97
N LEU A 620 3.25 32.36 -4.91
CA LEU A 620 2.94 32.38 -6.35
C LEU A 620 2.69 30.97 -6.95
N ASP A 621 3.31 29.96 -6.36
CA ASP A 621 3.24 28.54 -6.75
C ASP A 621 1.96 27.82 -6.30
N ALA A 622 1.14 28.43 -5.45
CA ALA A 622 -0.20 27.92 -5.14
C ALA A 622 -1.22 28.25 -6.25
N PHE A 623 -0.88 29.17 -7.17
CA PHE A 623 -1.74 29.54 -8.28
C PHE A 623 -1.46 28.68 -9.53
N ASN A 624 -2.53 28.39 -10.28
CA ASN A 624 -2.42 27.76 -11.59
C ASN A 624 -2.02 28.80 -12.66
N LEU A 625 -0.71 28.88 -12.91
CA LEU A 625 -0.17 29.42 -14.16
C LEU A 625 -0.70 28.58 -15.33
N ALA A 626 -1.25 29.26 -16.34
CA ALA A 626 -1.87 28.62 -17.49
C ALA A 626 -0.88 28.46 -18.65
N ASP A 627 -0.40 27.23 -18.87
CA ASP A 627 0.27 26.86 -20.12
C ASP A 627 -0.77 26.47 -21.18
N ASP A 628 -1.44 27.48 -21.78
CA ASP A 628 -2.33 27.27 -22.94
C ASP A 628 -1.62 27.74 -24.23
N PRO A 629 -1.52 26.92 -25.29
CA PRO A 629 -0.53 27.14 -26.33
C PRO A 629 -1.05 28.07 -27.45
N ARG A 630 -0.78 29.38 -27.30
CA ARG A 630 -0.29 30.32 -28.35
C ARG A 630 -0.51 31.81 -27.96
N PRO A 631 0.44 32.72 -28.28
CA PRO A 631 1.88 32.52 -28.36
C PRO A 631 2.69 33.59 -27.59
N ARG A 632 3.91 33.19 -27.22
CA ARG A 632 5.05 34.01 -26.73
C ARG A 632 4.98 35.52 -27.02
N HIS A 633 4.56 36.32 -26.04
CA HIS A 633 4.96 37.72 -25.86
C HIS A 633 4.88 38.08 -24.38
N ASP A 634 5.76 38.98 -23.92
CA ASP A 634 5.96 39.35 -22.51
C ASP A 634 4.66 39.77 -21.79
N GLY A 635 4.48 39.32 -20.53
CA GLY A 635 3.59 40.00 -19.55
C GLY A 635 2.30 39.29 -19.13
N PHE A 636 2.09 38.00 -19.41
CA PHE A 636 0.89 37.27 -18.93
C PHE A 636 1.13 36.52 -17.62
N LEU A 637 0.19 36.63 -16.67
CA LEU A 637 0.15 35.88 -15.42
C LEU A 637 -1.26 35.31 -15.19
N GLY A 638 -1.47 34.05 -15.59
CA GLY A 638 -2.74 33.35 -15.35
C GLY A 638 -2.87 32.92 -13.89
N VAL A 639 -4.03 33.18 -13.25
CA VAL A 639 -4.32 32.82 -11.86
C VAL A 639 -5.66 32.09 -11.81
N ILE A 640 -5.69 30.85 -12.31
CA ILE A 640 -6.97 30.17 -12.62
C ILE A 640 -7.83 29.89 -11.37
N ASP A 641 -7.28 29.79 -10.16
CA ASP A 641 -8.07 29.44 -8.98
C ASP A 641 -7.50 29.97 -7.64
N ALA A 642 -8.41 30.40 -6.77
CA ALA A 642 -8.20 30.79 -5.37
C ALA A 642 -9.46 30.50 -4.52
N THR A 643 -10.32 29.57 -4.98
CA THR A 643 -11.72 29.49 -4.55
C THR A 643 -11.92 28.59 -3.33
N ARG A 644 -12.09 29.23 -2.16
CA ARG A 644 -13.13 28.99 -1.12
C ARG A 644 -12.73 29.61 0.23
N HIS A 645 -12.91 30.93 0.40
CA HIS A 645 -13.18 31.51 1.72
C HIS A 645 -14.00 32.81 1.59
N PRO A 646 -14.96 33.12 2.48
CA PRO A 646 -15.90 34.23 2.23
C PRO A 646 -15.40 35.66 2.55
N LEU A 647 -14.15 35.86 2.98
CA LEU A 647 -13.78 37.09 3.72
C LEU A 647 -12.58 37.92 3.21
N PHE A 648 -11.46 37.34 2.76
CA PHE A 648 -10.29 38.14 2.33
C PHE A 648 -9.54 37.52 1.14
N GLY A 649 -9.11 38.36 0.21
CA GLY A 649 -8.27 37.98 -0.94
C GLY A 649 -6.78 38.01 -0.60
N PRO A 650 -5.93 37.30 -1.37
CA PRO A 650 -4.48 37.32 -1.17
C PRO A 650 -3.84 38.67 -1.44
N PHE A 651 -2.73 38.91 -0.75
CA PHE A 651 -1.70 39.85 -1.19
C PHE A 651 -0.91 39.24 -2.36
N ILE A 652 -1.03 39.86 -3.53
CA ILE A 652 -0.37 39.47 -4.79
C ILE A 652 0.84 40.38 -5.00
N ASN A 653 2.03 39.79 -5.16
CA ASN A 653 3.20 40.52 -5.64
C ASN A 653 3.18 40.55 -7.17
N VAL A 654 3.06 41.73 -7.78
CA VAL A 654 3.19 41.93 -9.24
C VAL A 654 4.36 42.87 -9.57
N PRO A 655 5.07 42.65 -10.69
CA PRO A 655 6.03 43.64 -11.20
C PRO A 655 5.41 45.02 -11.41
N SER A 656 6.22 46.08 -11.28
CA SER A 656 5.78 47.44 -11.59
C SER A 656 5.38 47.58 -13.06
N GLY A 657 4.39 48.43 -13.33
CA GLY A 657 3.83 48.71 -14.66
C GLY A 657 2.30 48.75 -14.65
N VAL A 658 1.66 48.89 -15.80
CA VAL A 658 0.19 48.90 -15.90
C VAL A 658 -0.33 47.49 -16.14
N TRP A 659 -1.31 47.09 -15.33
CA TRP A 659 -1.93 45.76 -15.31
C TRP A 659 -3.42 45.84 -15.66
N GLN A 660 -3.88 44.80 -16.34
CA GLN A 660 -5.25 44.52 -16.68
C GLN A 660 -5.68 43.27 -15.89
N VAL A 661 -6.62 43.44 -14.97
CA VAL A 661 -7.19 42.42 -14.09
C VAL A 661 -8.52 41.98 -14.67
N CYS A 662 -8.66 40.74 -15.09
CA CYS A 662 -9.88 40.19 -15.69
C CYS A 662 -10.44 39.05 -14.83
N TRP A 663 -11.75 38.79 -14.87
CA TRP A 663 -12.36 37.65 -14.20
C TRP A 663 -13.46 37.00 -15.05
N ARG A 664 -13.67 35.69 -14.89
CA ARG A 664 -14.77 35.01 -15.59
C ARG A 664 -16.12 35.36 -14.95
N ARG A 665 -16.99 35.93 -15.76
CA ARG A 665 -18.43 36.00 -15.48
C ARG A 665 -19.01 34.57 -15.43
N PRO A 666 -19.86 34.22 -14.46
CA PRO A 666 -20.58 32.94 -14.49
C PRO A 666 -21.37 32.81 -15.79
N ALA A 667 -21.39 31.62 -16.39
CA ALA A 667 -22.31 31.34 -17.49
C ALA A 667 -23.76 31.61 -17.03
N ALA A 668 -24.58 32.19 -17.91
CA ALA A 668 -25.86 32.84 -17.56
C ALA A 668 -26.86 31.91 -16.84
N SER A 669 -26.69 31.79 -15.53
CA SER A 669 -27.50 30.98 -14.62
C SER A 669 -28.51 31.84 -13.87
N TYR A 670 -29.30 31.19 -13.02
CA TYR A 670 -30.46 31.74 -12.30
C TYR A 670 -30.23 33.13 -11.67
N VAL A 671 -29.02 33.39 -11.16
CA VAL A 671 -28.60 34.67 -10.54
C VAL A 671 -28.77 35.87 -11.48
N HIS A 672 -28.39 35.74 -12.76
CA HIS A 672 -28.45 36.86 -13.71
C HIS A 672 -29.89 37.23 -14.10
N ARG A 673 -30.84 36.28 -13.97
CA ARG A 673 -32.28 36.56 -14.08
C ARG A 673 -32.82 37.21 -12.81
N LEU A 674 -32.41 36.72 -11.63
CA LEU A 674 -32.86 37.25 -10.34
C LEU A 674 -32.44 38.71 -10.12
N ALA A 675 -31.17 39.04 -10.37
CA ALA A 675 -30.66 40.41 -10.25
C ALA A 675 -31.40 41.40 -11.16
N ARG A 676 -31.72 40.98 -12.40
CA ARG A 676 -32.50 41.79 -13.35
C ARG A 676 -33.97 41.97 -12.95
N SER A 677 -34.59 40.95 -12.35
CA SER A 677 -35.97 41.04 -11.87
C SER A 677 -36.13 41.91 -10.62
N VAL A 678 -35.13 41.94 -9.74
CA VAL A 678 -35.13 42.82 -8.56
C VAL A 678 -34.82 44.28 -8.95
N SER A 679 -33.85 44.51 -9.85
CA SER A 679 -33.53 45.88 -10.29
C SER A 679 -34.66 46.54 -11.09
N SER A 680 -35.42 45.77 -11.89
CA SER A 680 -36.62 46.29 -12.57
C SER A 680 -37.78 46.62 -11.64
N PHE A 681 -37.84 46.00 -10.44
CA PHE A 681 -38.97 46.17 -9.52
C PHE A 681 -38.77 47.32 -8.52
N MET A 682 -37.52 47.68 -8.19
CA MET A 682 -37.21 48.73 -7.20
C MET A 682 -36.69 50.05 -7.80
N GLY A 683 -36.38 50.12 -9.10
CA GLY A 683 -36.02 51.38 -9.77
C GLY A 683 -34.70 52.01 -9.31
N THR A 684 -33.84 51.26 -8.62
CA THR A 684 -32.58 51.73 -8.03
C THR A 684 -31.36 51.06 -8.65
N ASN A 685 -30.36 51.85 -9.06
CA ASN A 685 -29.02 51.37 -9.49
C ASN A 685 -28.17 50.77 -8.35
N ALA A 686 -28.76 50.51 -7.17
CA ALA A 686 -28.06 50.30 -5.89
C ALA A 686 -27.63 48.85 -5.59
N LEU A 687 -27.58 47.96 -6.59
CA LEU A 687 -27.29 46.52 -6.41
C LEU A 687 -26.05 46.03 -7.17
N LEU A 688 -25.26 46.94 -7.75
CA LEU A 688 -24.04 46.58 -8.49
C LEU A 688 -22.86 46.37 -7.53
N ALA A 689 -22.45 45.11 -7.36
CA ALA A 689 -21.23 44.75 -6.64
C ALA A 689 -19.99 45.40 -7.27
N GLN A 690 -19.06 45.87 -6.44
CA GLN A 690 -17.82 46.51 -6.87
C GLN A 690 -16.63 45.57 -6.68
N VAL A 691 -15.60 45.76 -7.50
CA VAL A 691 -14.26 45.21 -7.31
C VAL A 691 -13.28 46.33 -6.98
N GLU A 692 -12.29 46.06 -6.13
CA GLU A 692 -11.19 46.98 -5.86
C GLU A 692 -9.85 46.30 -6.08
N TRP A 693 -8.89 47.05 -6.59
CA TRP A 693 -7.47 46.75 -6.55
C TRP A 693 -6.84 47.65 -5.49
N VAL A 694 -6.32 47.03 -4.44
CA VAL A 694 -5.83 47.73 -3.25
C VAL A 694 -4.33 47.53 -3.13
N GLU A 695 -3.59 48.62 -3.19
CA GLU A 695 -2.15 48.68 -2.98
C GLU A 695 -1.84 48.71 -1.49
N HIS A 696 -0.86 47.91 -1.09
CA HIS A 696 -0.34 47.83 0.27
C HIS A 696 1.16 48.10 0.27
N ILE A 697 1.56 49.18 0.94
CA ILE A 697 2.96 49.63 1.09
C ILE A 697 3.19 49.97 2.56
N ASN A 698 4.25 49.42 3.17
CA ASN A 698 4.63 49.68 4.56
C ASN A 698 3.50 49.46 5.61
N GLY A 699 2.50 48.64 5.29
CA GLY A 699 1.33 48.37 6.15
C GLY A 699 0.14 49.31 5.96
N GLU A 700 0.25 50.33 5.10
CA GLU A 700 -0.88 51.18 4.71
C GLU A 700 -1.57 50.61 3.45
N ALA A 701 -2.90 50.57 3.46
CA ALA A 701 -3.73 50.05 2.39
C ALA A 701 -4.45 51.20 1.65
N SER A 702 -4.36 51.24 0.32
CA SER A 702 -5.02 52.26 -0.51
C SER A 702 -5.64 51.65 -1.77
N THR A 703 -6.92 51.97 -2.04
CA THR A 703 -7.59 51.52 -3.26
C THR A 703 -7.05 52.30 -4.46
N THR A 704 -6.24 51.66 -5.30
CA THR A 704 -5.58 52.28 -6.46
C THR A 704 -6.33 52.06 -7.78
N ALA A 705 -7.27 51.11 -7.82
CA ALA A 705 -8.30 51.06 -8.86
C ALA A 705 -9.61 50.46 -8.33
N GLN A 706 -10.74 50.85 -8.91
CA GLN A 706 -12.07 50.34 -8.54
C GLN A 706 -12.97 50.24 -9.79
N GLY A 707 -13.90 49.28 -9.82
CA GLY A 707 -14.85 49.14 -10.91
C GLY A 707 -16.05 48.24 -10.60
N SER A 708 -17.05 48.26 -11.49
CA SER A 708 -18.21 47.35 -11.39
C SER A 708 -17.81 45.90 -11.70
N PHE A 709 -18.32 44.95 -10.92
CA PHE A 709 -18.15 43.52 -11.18
C PHE A 709 -18.63 43.10 -12.59
N GLU A 710 -19.68 43.74 -13.11
CA GLU A 710 -20.25 43.40 -14.41
C GLU A 710 -19.32 43.72 -15.59
N ALA A 711 -18.32 44.59 -15.40
CA ALA A 711 -17.32 44.90 -16.42
C ALA A 711 -16.44 43.68 -16.77
N GLY A 712 -16.25 42.73 -15.84
CA GLY A 712 -15.38 41.55 -16.04
C GLY A 712 -13.88 41.88 -16.11
N LEU A 713 -13.52 43.14 -15.85
CA LEU A 713 -12.25 43.78 -16.18
C LEU A 713 -12.05 45.04 -15.30
N LEU A 714 -10.84 45.21 -14.76
CA LEU A 714 -10.32 46.41 -14.10
C LEU A 714 -8.89 46.69 -14.60
N THR A 715 -8.51 47.95 -14.76
CA THR A 715 -7.11 48.34 -15.08
C THR A 715 -6.52 49.04 -13.86
N ALA A 716 -5.30 48.67 -13.46
CA ALA A 716 -4.60 49.22 -12.31
C ALA A 716 -3.10 49.37 -12.57
N THR A 717 -2.45 50.31 -11.89
CA THR A 717 -0.99 50.48 -11.96
C THR A 717 -0.34 49.82 -10.75
N ALA A 718 0.71 49.05 -10.98
CA ALA A 718 1.54 48.46 -9.95
C ALA A 718 2.88 49.20 -9.80
N GLN A 719 3.35 49.29 -8.56
CA GLN A 719 4.59 49.90 -8.12
C GLN A 719 5.55 48.84 -7.59
N ARG A 720 6.85 49.14 -7.63
CA ARG A 720 7.88 48.17 -7.26
C ARG A 720 7.95 47.98 -5.75
N GLY A 721 7.73 46.76 -5.29
CA GLY A 721 7.81 46.41 -3.86
C GLY A 721 6.49 46.56 -3.09
N ALA A 722 5.41 46.94 -3.78
CA ALA A 722 4.06 46.95 -3.22
C ALA A 722 3.38 45.57 -3.35
N GLN A 723 2.47 45.28 -2.41
CA GLN A 723 1.60 44.12 -2.45
C GLN A 723 0.18 44.54 -2.86
N TYR A 724 -0.56 43.68 -3.56
CA TYR A 724 -1.88 44.03 -4.10
C TYR A 724 -2.97 43.04 -3.71
N GLU A 725 -4.05 43.55 -3.14
CA GLU A 725 -5.23 42.78 -2.77
C GLU A 725 -6.37 43.06 -3.75
N PHE A 726 -7.02 42.01 -4.24
CA PHE A 726 -8.25 42.13 -5.04
C PHE A 726 -9.47 41.95 -4.13
N ARG A 727 -10.20 43.05 -3.85
CA ARG A 727 -11.39 43.02 -2.97
C ARG A 727 -12.68 42.93 -3.77
N PHE A 728 -13.69 42.38 -3.11
CA PHE A 728 -15.06 42.34 -3.60
C PHE A 728 -15.99 43.00 -2.59
N LEU A 729 -16.75 44.01 -3.02
CA LEU A 729 -17.67 44.76 -2.17
C LEU A 729 -19.12 44.49 -2.58
N LEU A 730 -19.89 43.97 -1.63
CA LEU A 730 -21.33 43.72 -1.75
C LEU A 730 -22.13 44.78 -0.97
N PRO A 731 -23.35 45.12 -1.41
CA PRO A 731 -24.27 45.92 -0.61
C PRO A 731 -24.60 45.23 0.73
N PRO A 732 -24.65 45.95 1.88
CA PRO A 732 -24.84 45.35 3.21
C PRO A 732 -26.11 44.51 3.43
N SER A 733 -27.09 44.56 2.52
CA SER A 733 -28.41 43.93 2.65
C SER A 733 -28.53 42.55 1.97
N SER A 734 -27.47 42.02 1.35
CA SER A 734 -27.57 40.80 0.53
C SER A 734 -27.43 39.49 1.33
N LYS A 735 -28.56 38.84 1.66
CA LYS A 735 -28.63 37.46 2.18
C LYS A 735 -28.24 36.35 1.16
N LEU A 736 -27.36 36.66 0.22
CA LEU A 736 -27.07 35.86 -0.99
C LEU A 736 -25.63 35.28 -0.97
N THR A 737 -25.17 34.82 0.19
CA THR A 737 -23.74 34.58 0.48
C THR A 737 -23.19 33.20 0.13
N SER A 738 -24.00 32.19 -0.21
CA SER A 738 -23.50 30.83 -0.55
C SER A 738 -23.76 30.39 -2.00
N LYS A 739 -25.02 30.48 -2.48
CA LYS A 739 -25.41 29.95 -3.81
C LYS A 739 -25.05 30.83 -5.01
N VAL A 740 -24.60 32.07 -4.81
CA VAL A 740 -24.15 32.95 -5.90
C VAL A 740 -22.69 32.66 -6.30
N PHE A 741 -21.88 32.19 -5.35
CA PHE A 741 -20.42 32.09 -5.50
C PHE A 741 -19.94 30.77 -6.12
N SER A 742 -20.84 29.79 -6.31
CA SER A 742 -20.53 28.48 -6.92
C SER A 742 -20.26 28.51 -8.44
N GLY A 743 -19.97 29.68 -9.01
CA GLY A 743 -19.70 29.87 -10.44
C GLY A 743 -18.62 30.92 -10.75
N PHE A 744 -17.84 31.34 -9.75
CA PHE A 744 -16.72 32.27 -9.94
C PHE A 744 -15.46 31.50 -10.32
N ASN A 745 -15.04 31.57 -11.59
CA ASN A 745 -13.97 30.73 -12.15
C ASN A 745 -12.72 31.56 -12.53
N GLY A 746 -11.99 32.04 -11.51
CA GLY A 746 -10.63 32.57 -11.65
C GLY A 746 -10.50 34.06 -12.00
N ILE A 747 -9.29 34.58 -11.75
CA ILE A 747 -8.83 35.94 -12.06
C ILE A 747 -7.61 35.84 -12.99
N THR A 748 -7.46 36.74 -13.95
CA THR A 748 -6.32 36.76 -14.88
C THR A 748 -5.64 38.12 -14.80
N LEU A 749 -4.32 38.13 -14.64
CA LEU A 749 -3.51 39.35 -14.63
C LEU A 749 -2.70 39.44 -15.93
N ARG A 750 -2.84 40.56 -16.63
CA ARG A 750 -2.09 40.84 -17.86
C ARG A 750 -1.38 42.17 -17.72
N GLN A 751 -0.06 42.17 -17.78
CA GLN A 751 0.71 43.41 -17.91
C GLN A 751 0.48 43.98 -19.32
N ILE A 752 0.03 45.22 -19.39
CA ILE A 752 -0.21 45.96 -20.64
C ILE A 752 0.82 47.07 -20.89
N SER A 753 1.54 47.50 -19.86
CA SER A 753 2.83 48.19 -20.00
C SER A 753 3.78 47.82 -18.86
N ARG A 754 5.08 47.93 -19.10
CA ARG A 754 6.07 48.06 -18.01
C ARG A 754 6.05 49.48 -17.45
#